data_AF-A0A933H2B0-F1
#
_entry.id   AF-A0A933H2B0-F1
#
_cell.length_a   1.000
_cell.length_b   1.000
_cell.length_c   1.000
_cell.angle_alpha   90.00
_cell.angle_beta   90.00
_cell.angle_gamma   90.00
#
_symmetry.space_group_name_H-M   'P 1'
#
loop_
_entity.id
_entity.type
_entity.pdbx_description
1 polymer ?
#
loop_
_entity_poly.entity_id
_entity_poly.type
_entity_poly.pdbx_seq_one_letter_code
_entity_poly.pdbx_strand_id
1 'polypeptide(L)'
;MLPRTPVPRLLCFAALAALVWPAALLAQTDSVQVKTSDGAVQQPRLVVTTSTAGQHASIRVQNGILRLSSTAPLGTSVAGDMRYDSGANEIRYHDGTAWRSVVTTSGTNVAVLLQSATPGTQQTGHSNISGTAIAGTSFSTSGTVDLPNTSSSTAGVLQFGGSRFLHNYGTSNTFAGVAAGNFTLTGAQNVGVGTWALAALGANGENTAVGWSALTANSGGRNVAVGRNALVSNTTAWNNTAVGTEALRANTTGTRNTAVGTFAGYSITTAADLTAVGYSALQATTGTNNTAVGSSALYSDTTGSGNTAVGASAAYSMTTGATNTAVGSEALYSTTTTGLATAVGYRALRQNTQWYNAAVGADCMYNNTTGSSNAAIGWEAMFNNTSGTGNAVCGTQALRSNTTSNYNTAMGNIAASNSTAGNAVAFGYAAMYNTTTGTNNSALGFQALYTNATGANNTAVGNAALWNSTTSNNTAVGNLASYLQTSGFFNTSVGSYALYSTSTGAENTALGYRALYANTTTGGLTAAGAYALQANTTGGANTAFGFYALSTNVTGAYNTAVGFDAMWSSTGNYGTALGSHALYSNTSGGTNTAVGYTALYLNTTGGNNTALGSEAAYSNSTANGNTALGTSALRTNSTGTTNTAVGMEALWSNTAGSNAAVGYRALYSNSTGANSTAVGTLALFATTTGGGNTALGGNAGGSNTTGTNNTFIGYLAGNASSTGLTNATAIGYNTQVTQSNTVILGNGATVGIGTTTPEGTLHVLKGSAGVATANGNSVAVLENSTHGYLSILTPGSGSGESGILFGNPGNAADGGIIYDNGGTDSLQFRTNGNVTRMTIDSSGNVDTPAMDIGFLAFNSANDTILVSGWTKVEFDTEIFDVGGVFDNVNDRFVAPAAGAYAFDAAVMCNNITSGTPRGVFVYKNGVWYIPLTYSEGDASDVFHTYSGSFILQLNAGDYVELFVYTGSDSNYYVYGNGGNQQAYTRFSGHRIW
;
A
#
# COMPACT_ATOMS: atom_id res chain seq x y z
N MET A 1 -34.21 -9.51 25.81
CA MET A 1 -35.65 -9.86 25.76
C MET A 1 -35.73 -11.23 25.09
N LEU A 2 -36.44 -12.25 25.58
CA LEU A 2 -37.24 -12.43 26.80
C LEU A 2 -36.52 -13.40 27.80
N PRO A 3 -36.92 -13.49 29.08
CA PRO A 3 -36.19 -14.25 30.10
C PRO A 3 -36.89 -15.51 30.63
N ARG A 4 -36.13 -16.57 30.96
CA ARG A 4 -36.34 -17.49 32.12
C ARG A 4 -35.28 -18.60 32.22
N THR A 5 -34.29 -18.41 33.11
CA THR A 5 -33.63 -19.45 33.94
C THR A 5 -32.55 -18.79 34.82
N PRO A 6 -32.54 -18.98 36.16
CA PRO A 6 -31.56 -18.36 37.05
C PRO A 6 -30.33 -19.24 37.34
N VAL A 7 -29.26 -18.59 37.82
CA VAL A 7 -27.96 -19.17 38.17
C VAL A 7 -27.99 -19.84 39.56
N PRO A 8 -27.33 -21.00 39.77
CA PRO A 8 -27.14 -21.57 41.11
C PRO A 8 -25.85 -21.07 41.79
N ARG A 9 -25.91 -20.66 43.06
CA ARG A 9 -24.76 -20.76 43.99
C ARG A 9 -25.14 -20.59 45.48
N LEU A 10 -24.56 -21.48 46.29
CA LEU A 10 -24.25 -21.41 47.73
C LEU A 10 -25.36 -21.48 48.82
N LEU A 11 -25.02 -22.34 49.80
CA LEU A 11 -25.18 -22.25 51.26
C LEU A 11 -26.46 -22.73 51.98
N CYS A 12 -26.20 -23.12 53.24
CA CYS A 12 -27.13 -23.44 54.34
C CYS A 12 -28.06 -24.65 54.16
N PHE A 13 -27.50 -25.85 54.41
CA PHE A 13 -28.29 -26.97 54.93
C PHE A 13 -28.53 -26.76 56.44
N ALA A 14 -29.78 -26.52 56.82
CA ALA A 14 -30.28 -26.74 58.17
C ALA A 14 -31.40 -27.79 58.09
N ALA A 15 -31.36 -28.81 58.94
CA ALA A 15 -32.32 -29.90 58.94
C ALA A 15 -32.72 -30.25 60.37
N LEU A 16 -34.03 -30.34 60.63
CA LEU A 16 -34.57 -30.76 61.92
C LEU A 16 -35.84 -31.59 61.70
N ALA A 17 -35.95 -32.69 62.46
CA ALA A 17 -37.18 -33.44 62.76
C ALA A 17 -38.07 -33.96 61.60
N ALA A 18 -37.94 -35.25 61.31
CA ALA A 18 -39.07 -36.15 61.08
C ALA A 18 -38.73 -37.55 61.63
N LEU A 19 -39.73 -38.30 62.10
CA LEU A 19 -39.54 -39.61 62.74
C LEU A 19 -39.51 -40.75 61.71
N VAL A 20 -38.84 -41.87 62.04
CA VAL A 20 -39.47 -43.18 62.33
C VAL A 20 -38.39 -44.26 62.59
N TRP A 21 -38.65 -45.15 63.57
CA TRP A 21 -37.86 -46.35 63.89
C TRP A 21 -37.96 -47.42 62.78
N PRO A 22 -36.90 -48.20 62.53
CA PRO A 22 -36.74 -49.45 63.29
C PRO A 22 -35.31 -49.73 63.78
N ALA A 23 -35.20 -50.55 64.82
CA ALA A 23 -33.92 -51.06 65.32
C ALA A 23 -33.87 -52.60 65.22
N ALA A 24 -32.78 -53.16 64.70
CA ALA A 24 -32.27 -54.51 65.01
C ALA A 24 -30.98 -54.84 64.23
N LEU A 25 -29.98 -55.41 64.92
CA LEU A 25 -28.96 -56.36 64.40
C LEU A 25 -27.95 -55.81 63.33
N LEU A 26 -26.76 -56.40 63.10
CA LEU A 26 -26.10 -57.59 63.66
C LEU A 26 -24.55 -57.49 63.59
N ALA A 27 -23.85 -57.92 64.65
CA ALA A 27 -22.50 -58.52 64.60
C ALA A 27 -22.29 -59.29 65.93
N GLN A 28 -22.50 -60.62 66.00
CA GLN A 28 -21.48 -61.67 65.81
C GLN A 28 -20.18 -61.40 66.59
N THR A 29 -19.74 -62.27 67.49
CA THR A 29 -19.50 -63.72 67.28
C THR A 29 -19.82 -64.62 68.48
N ASP A 30 -20.41 -65.78 68.24
CA ASP A 30 -20.35 -66.96 69.13
C ASP A 30 -20.61 -68.27 68.34
N SER A 31 -20.04 -69.39 68.78
CA SER A 31 -20.10 -70.70 68.09
C SER A 31 -20.46 -71.82 69.07
N VAL A 32 -21.63 -72.48 68.97
CA VAL A 32 -21.92 -73.67 68.10
C VAL A 32 -21.27 -74.95 68.64
N GLN A 33 -21.98 -75.95 69.20
CA GLN A 33 -23.41 -76.06 69.61
C GLN A 33 -23.53 -76.54 71.10
N VAL A 34 -24.38 -77.47 71.61
CA VAL A 34 -25.30 -78.52 71.10
C VAL A 34 -26.52 -78.68 72.06
N LYS A 35 -27.50 -79.54 71.72
CA LYS A 35 -28.62 -80.02 72.58
C LYS A 35 -28.18 -81.31 73.35
N THR A 36 -28.85 -81.84 74.38
CA THR A 36 -30.29 -82.06 74.66
C THR A 36 -30.57 -82.00 76.18
N SER A 37 -31.61 -81.32 76.68
CA SER A 37 -33.03 -81.74 76.89
C SER A 37 -33.34 -82.10 78.35
N ASP A 38 -34.65 -82.05 78.68
CA ASP A 38 -35.32 -82.64 79.84
C ASP A 38 -35.00 -82.08 81.24
N GLY A 39 -36.02 -81.47 81.85
CA GLY A 39 -35.94 -80.90 83.19
C GLY A 39 -36.48 -81.84 84.27
N ALA A 40 -35.86 -81.80 85.46
CA ALA A 40 -36.40 -82.39 86.68
C ALA A 40 -36.12 -81.49 87.88
N VAL A 41 -37.12 -81.25 88.72
CA VAL A 41 -36.93 -80.57 90.01
C VAL A 41 -36.21 -81.53 90.96
N GLN A 42 -35.00 -81.17 91.38
CA GLN A 42 -34.30 -81.84 92.49
C GLN A 42 -34.20 -80.86 93.67
N GLN A 43 -34.66 -81.28 94.84
CA GLN A 43 -34.51 -80.52 96.07
C GLN A 43 -33.05 -80.55 96.54
N PRO A 44 -32.56 -79.52 97.26
CA PRO A 44 -31.19 -79.49 97.78
C PRO A 44 -30.97 -80.56 98.86
N ARG A 45 -30.55 -81.75 98.44
CA ARG A 45 -30.11 -82.82 99.34
C ARG A 45 -28.72 -82.48 99.90
N LEU A 46 -28.66 -82.17 101.20
CA LEU A 46 -27.39 -81.98 101.90
C LEU A 46 -26.58 -83.30 101.88
N VAL A 47 -25.43 -83.28 101.21
CA VAL A 47 -24.46 -84.39 101.17
C VAL A 47 -23.18 -83.93 101.85
N VAL A 48 -22.81 -84.61 102.93
CA VAL A 48 -21.52 -84.41 103.60
C VAL A 48 -20.54 -85.45 103.07
N THR A 49 -19.49 -85.01 102.38
CA THR A 49 -18.39 -85.86 101.93
C THR A 49 -17.24 -85.83 102.93
N THR A 50 -16.86 -87.00 103.44
CA THR A 50 -15.60 -87.20 104.18
C THR A 50 -14.53 -87.77 103.24
N SER A 51 -13.25 -87.57 103.57
CA SER A 51 -12.12 -87.74 102.64
C SER A 51 -11.70 -89.19 102.34
N THR A 52 -12.55 -90.18 102.62
CA THR A 52 -12.32 -91.59 102.26
C THR A 52 -13.66 -92.29 102.05
N ALA A 53 -13.78 -93.08 100.97
CA ALA A 53 -15.05 -93.69 100.58
C ALA A 53 -15.53 -94.78 101.55
N GLY A 54 -16.84 -94.82 101.83
CA GLY A 54 -17.51 -95.97 102.44
C GLY A 54 -18.01 -95.82 103.88
N GLN A 55 -17.79 -94.69 104.56
CA GLN A 55 -18.27 -94.49 105.95
C GLN A 55 -19.43 -93.50 106.04
N HIS A 56 -20.60 -93.99 106.46
CA HIS A 56 -21.83 -93.20 106.58
C HIS A 56 -22.10 -92.81 108.04
N ALA A 57 -21.83 -91.56 108.42
CA ALA A 57 -22.34 -90.98 109.65
C ALA A 57 -23.79 -90.49 109.43
N SER A 58 -24.74 -90.93 110.24
CA SER A 58 -26.13 -90.48 110.15
C SER A 58 -26.52 -89.63 111.37
N ILE A 59 -27.02 -88.43 111.12
CA ILE A 59 -27.59 -87.55 112.15
C ILE A 59 -29.09 -87.85 112.26
N ARG A 60 -29.58 -88.16 113.46
CA ARG A 60 -31.01 -88.25 113.74
C ARG A 60 -31.32 -87.46 115.02
N VAL A 61 -32.21 -86.47 114.89
CA VAL A 61 -32.79 -85.78 116.04
C VAL A 61 -33.87 -86.67 116.62
N GLN A 62 -33.81 -86.96 117.92
CA GLN A 62 -34.85 -87.71 118.61
C GLN A 62 -35.01 -87.12 120.02
N ASN A 63 -36.25 -86.78 120.39
CA ASN A 63 -36.61 -86.14 121.65
C ASN A 63 -35.78 -84.89 122.00
N GLY A 64 -35.55 -84.01 121.02
CA GLY A 64 -34.85 -82.73 121.21
C GLY A 64 -33.33 -82.81 121.34
N ILE A 65 -32.73 -84.01 121.32
CA ILE A 65 -31.29 -84.21 121.43
C ILE A 65 -30.72 -84.62 120.06
N LEU A 66 -29.62 -83.98 119.68
CA LEU A 66 -28.83 -84.31 118.48
C LEU A 66 -27.87 -85.46 118.83
N ARG A 67 -28.07 -86.64 118.23
CA ARG A 67 -27.17 -87.79 118.43
C ARG A 67 -26.43 -88.18 117.15
N LEU A 68 -25.13 -88.39 117.31
CA LEU A 68 -24.21 -88.99 116.35
C LEU A 68 -23.96 -90.44 116.78
N SER A 69 -23.85 -91.36 115.83
CA SER A 69 -23.44 -92.74 116.09
C SER A 69 -22.50 -93.27 115.00
N SER A 70 -21.49 -94.02 115.42
CA SER A 70 -20.57 -94.80 114.59
C SER A 70 -20.35 -96.17 115.23
N THR A 71 -19.88 -97.14 114.46
CA THR A 71 -19.93 -98.57 114.82
C THR A 71 -18.58 -99.21 115.12
N ALA A 72 -17.50 -98.43 115.28
CA ALA A 72 -16.18 -98.91 115.71
C ALA A 72 -15.47 -97.88 116.61
N PRO A 73 -14.64 -98.28 117.62
CA PRO A 73 -14.26 -97.40 118.72
C PRO A 73 -12.78 -96.98 118.79
N LEU A 74 -12.53 -96.09 119.76
CA LEU A 74 -11.25 -95.62 120.36
C LEU A 74 -10.56 -94.40 119.69
N GLY A 75 -9.95 -93.48 120.46
CA GLY A 75 -9.69 -93.51 121.91
C GLY A 75 -9.84 -92.15 122.63
N THR A 76 -10.30 -92.21 123.90
CA THR A 76 -10.02 -91.31 125.05
C THR A 76 -9.80 -89.80 124.82
N SER A 77 -10.51 -88.86 125.46
CA SER A 77 -11.63 -88.84 126.42
C SER A 77 -12.19 -87.40 126.43
N VAL A 78 -13.44 -87.06 126.79
CA VAL A 78 -14.41 -87.68 127.71
C VAL A 78 -15.79 -87.70 127.03
N ALA A 79 -16.54 -88.79 127.17
CA ALA A 79 -17.94 -88.85 126.76
C ALA A 79 -18.85 -88.48 127.95
N GLY A 80 -19.37 -87.26 127.96
CA GLY A 80 -20.33 -86.76 128.95
C GLY A 80 -21.35 -85.84 128.29
N ASP A 81 -22.59 -85.87 128.78
CA ASP A 81 -23.66 -85.03 128.22
C ASP A 81 -23.33 -83.54 128.38
N MET A 82 -23.72 -82.74 127.38
CA MET A 82 -23.66 -81.29 127.41
C MET A 82 -25.07 -80.73 127.50
N ARG A 83 -25.30 -79.77 128.42
CA ARG A 83 -26.59 -79.08 128.56
C ARG A 83 -26.42 -77.57 128.53
N TYR A 84 -27.41 -76.88 127.98
CA TYR A 84 -27.61 -75.47 128.25
C TYR A 84 -28.20 -75.32 129.65
N ASP A 85 -27.53 -74.60 130.55
CA ASP A 85 -28.03 -74.36 131.90
C ASP A 85 -28.75 -73.01 131.93
N SER A 86 -30.08 -73.03 131.78
CA SER A 86 -30.90 -71.81 131.73
C SER A 86 -30.90 -70.99 133.02
N GLY A 87 -30.42 -71.55 134.15
CA GLY A 87 -30.22 -70.80 135.40
C GLY A 87 -28.90 -70.02 135.47
N ALA A 88 -27.92 -70.36 134.62
CA ALA A 88 -26.61 -69.69 134.52
C ALA A 88 -26.33 -69.07 133.14
N ASN A 89 -27.22 -69.32 132.17
CA ASN A 89 -27.15 -68.84 130.79
C ASN A 89 -25.85 -69.22 130.05
N GLU A 90 -25.30 -70.39 130.39
CA GLU A 90 -24.06 -70.95 129.82
C GLU A 90 -24.24 -72.42 129.43
N ILE A 91 -23.37 -72.93 128.55
CA ILE A 91 -23.29 -74.36 128.23
C ILE A 91 -22.34 -75.04 129.21
N ARG A 92 -22.82 -76.09 129.86
CA ARG A 92 -22.04 -76.94 130.77
C ARG A 92 -21.88 -78.34 130.20
N TYR A 93 -20.73 -78.96 130.47
CA TYR A 93 -20.49 -80.38 130.23
C TYR A 93 -20.43 -81.13 131.56
N HIS A 94 -20.89 -82.38 131.59
CA HIS A 94 -20.75 -83.24 132.76
C HIS A 94 -19.43 -84.02 132.68
N ASP A 95 -18.53 -83.82 133.65
CA ASP A 95 -17.20 -84.47 133.67
C ASP A 95 -17.26 -85.95 134.12
N GLY A 96 -18.45 -86.46 134.42
CA GLY A 96 -18.70 -87.76 135.05
C GLY A 96 -19.05 -87.66 136.54
N THR A 97 -18.76 -86.52 137.18
CA THR A 97 -19.01 -86.26 138.61
C THR A 97 -19.71 -84.92 138.89
N ALA A 98 -19.50 -83.90 138.04
CA ALA A 98 -20.14 -82.59 138.17
C ALA A 98 -20.32 -81.89 136.81
N TRP A 99 -21.24 -80.92 136.75
CA TRP A 99 -21.41 -80.02 135.61
C TRP A 99 -20.42 -78.85 135.70
N ARG A 100 -19.58 -78.66 134.67
CA ARG A 100 -18.59 -77.56 134.59
C ARG A 100 -18.86 -76.63 133.40
N SER A 101 -18.53 -75.35 133.59
CA SER A 101 -18.54 -74.33 132.53
C SER A 101 -17.36 -74.53 131.55
N VAL A 102 -17.56 -74.15 130.29
CA VAL A 102 -16.57 -74.26 129.20
C VAL A 102 -15.91 -72.89 128.95
N VAL A 103 -15.00 -72.46 129.85
CA VAL A 103 -14.19 -71.24 129.64
C VAL A 103 -12.75 -71.43 130.15
N THR A 104 -11.78 -71.53 129.23
CA THR A 104 -10.37 -71.19 129.49
C THR A 104 -9.67 -70.63 128.25
N THR A 105 -9.22 -69.39 128.40
CA THR A 105 -8.05 -68.68 127.84
C THR A 105 -7.06 -69.34 126.88
N SER A 106 -6.39 -68.46 126.11
CA SER A 106 -5.28 -68.68 125.15
C SER A 106 -5.74 -69.20 123.78
N GLY A 107 -5.10 -68.74 122.71
CA GLY A 107 -5.71 -68.78 121.37
C GLY A 107 -4.77 -69.16 120.23
N THR A 108 -5.33 -69.88 119.27
CA THR A 108 -4.94 -69.88 117.86
C THR A 108 -6.16 -70.34 117.02
N ASN A 109 -6.20 -70.01 115.73
CA ASN A 109 -7.44 -69.98 114.94
C ASN A 109 -7.96 -71.35 114.48
N VAL A 110 -9.29 -71.58 114.58
CA VAL A 110 -10.17 -71.90 113.43
C VAL A 110 -11.53 -71.19 113.68
N ALA A 111 -12.17 -70.67 112.63
CA ALA A 111 -13.35 -69.80 112.75
C ALA A 111 -14.68 -70.50 112.42
N VAL A 112 -15.72 -70.17 113.19
CA VAL A 112 -17.11 -70.13 112.72
C VAL A 112 -17.75 -68.86 113.27
N LEU A 113 -17.80 -67.80 112.47
CA LEU A 113 -18.54 -66.58 112.79
C LEU A 113 -19.81 -66.52 111.93
N LEU A 114 -20.95 -66.84 112.54
CA LEU A 114 -22.28 -66.55 111.99
C LEU A 114 -22.83 -65.32 112.70
N GLN A 115 -22.58 -64.14 112.13
CA GLN A 115 -23.14 -62.89 112.64
C GLN A 115 -24.17 -62.32 111.66
N SER A 116 -25.45 -62.52 111.97
CA SER A 116 -26.55 -61.82 111.32
C SER A 116 -26.60 -60.37 111.81
N ALA A 117 -26.59 -59.41 110.89
CA ALA A 117 -26.76 -58.00 111.23
C ALA A 117 -28.22 -57.70 111.60
N THR A 118 -28.43 -57.11 112.77
CA THR A 118 -29.74 -56.59 113.19
C THR A 118 -29.97 -55.20 112.56
N PRO A 119 -31.16 -54.89 112.00
CA PRO A 119 -31.42 -53.56 111.44
C PRO A 119 -31.70 -52.55 112.55
N GLY A 120 -31.03 -51.38 112.53
CA GLY A 120 -31.37 -50.31 113.48
C GLY A 120 -30.25 -49.38 113.93
N THR A 121 -29.30 -48.99 113.08
CA THR A 121 -28.45 -47.81 113.38
C THR A 121 -27.95 -47.18 112.08
N GLN A 122 -28.17 -45.88 111.89
CA GLN A 122 -27.42 -45.13 110.86
C GLN A 122 -25.99 -44.95 111.38
N GLN A 123 -25.02 -45.68 110.82
CA GLN A 123 -23.61 -45.36 111.03
C GLN A 123 -23.25 -44.11 110.21
N THR A 124 -23.42 -42.94 110.81
CA THR A 124 -22.81 -41.68 110.36
C THR A 124 -21.31 -41.66 110.70
N GLY A 125 -20.58 -42.65 110.19
CA GLY A 125 -19.15 -42.85 110.39
C GLY A 125 -18.63 -43.98 109.51
N HIS A 126 -17.61 -43.71 108.70
CA HIS A 126 -17.12 -44.63 107.68
C HIS A 126 -16.41 -45.86 108.29
N SER A 127 -17.12 -46.98 108.38
CA SER A 127 -16.54 -48.28 108.75
C SER A 127 -15.62 -48.79 107.62
N ASN A 128 -14.30 -48.78 107.87
CA ASN A 128 -13.30 -49.33 106.95
C ASN A 128 -13.53 -50.84 106.73
N ILE A 129 -13.95 -51.24 105.53
CA ILE A 129 -14.09 -52.65 105.15
C ILE A 129 -12.71 -53.24 104.79
N SER A 130 -11.88 -53.51 105.81
CA SER A 130 -10.59 -54.18 105.64
C SER A 130 -10.76 -55.70 105.61
N GLY A 131 -11.25 -56.23 104.49
CA GLY A 131 -11.48 -57.67 104.30
C GLY A 131 -10.97 -58.19 102.96
N THR A 132 -9.99 -59.10 102.99
CA THR A 132 -9.55 -59.83 101.80
C THR A 132 -10.60 -60.89 101.45
N ALA A 133 -11.30 -60.73 100.33
CA ALA A 133 -12.23 -61.74 99.84
C ALA A 133 -11.49 -63.05 99.54
N ILE A 134 -11.96 -64.17 100.11
CA ILE A 134 -11.37 -65.49 99.90
C ILE A 134 -11.66 -65.93 98.46
N ALA A 135 -10.66 -66.53 97.80
CA ALA A 135 -10.77 -66.92 96.40
C ALA A 135 -11.99 -67.84 96.15
N GLY A 136 -12.93 -67.36 95.34
CA GLY A 136 -14.15 -68.09 94.97
C GLY A 136 -15.46 -67.49 95.49
N THR A 137 -15.44 -66.52 96.42
CA THR A 137 -16.66 -65.82 96.87
C THR A 137 -16.84 -64.46 96.20
N SER A 138 -18.06 -64.13 95.79
CA SER A 138 -18.42 -62.81 95.30
C SER A 138 -18.69 -61.84 96.45
N PHE A 139 -18.08 -60.66 96.40
CA PHE A 139 -18.37 -59.56 97.31
C PHE A 139 -19.54 -58.72 96.76
N SER A 140 -20.58 -58.51 97.57
CA SER A 140 -21.72 -57.68 97.21
C SER A 140 -22.16 -56.79 98.38
N THR A 141 -22.51 -55.55 98.08
CA THR A 141 -22.98 -54.54 99.03
C THR A 141 -24.30 -53.95 98.53
N SER A 142 -25.31 -53.86 99.38
CA SER A 142 -26.63 -53.32 99.02
C SER A 142 -26.69 -51.79 99.11
N GLY A 143 -25.66 -51.11 98.60
CA GLY A 143 -25.49 -49.65 98.71
C GLY A 143 -24.21 -49.15 98.03
N THR A 144 -24.06 -47.83 97.99
CA THR A 144 -22.92 -47.12 97.38
C THR A 144 -21.59 -47.50 98.05
N VAL A 145 -20.52 -47.59 97.25
CA VAL A 145 -19.14 -47.73 97.72
C VAL A 145 -18.44 -46.38 97.60
N ASP A 146 -18.44 -45.60 98.67
CA ASP A 146 -17.81 -44.28 98.69
C ASP A 146 -16.28 -44.41 98.81
N LEU A 147 -15.57 -43.92 97.78
CA LEU A 147 -14.10 -43.87 97.73
C LEU A 147 -13.65 -42.40 97.77
N PRO A 148 -13.39 -41.82 98.96
CA PRO A 148 -12.89 -40.44 99.06
C PRO A 148 -11.49 -40.30 98.48
N ASN A 149 -11.08 -39.06 98.19
CA ASN A 149 -9.69 -38.72 97.89
C ASN A 149 -8.76 -39.27 98.99
N THR A 150 -7.70 -39.99 98.62
CA THR A 150 -6.81 -40.66 99.57
C THR A 150 -5.34 -40.33 99.32
N SER A 151 -4.55 -40.18 100.39
CA SER A 151 -3.08 -40.12 100.35
C SER A 151 -2.42 -41.44 100.78
N SER A 152 -3.22 -42.49 101.03
CA SER A 152 -2.77 -43.82 101.45
C SER A 152 -2.69 -44.79 100.28
N SER A 153 -1.65 -45.63 100.27
CA SER A 153 -1.50 -46.75 99.33
C SER A 153 -2.38 -47.96 99.65
N THR A 154 -3.12 -47.92 100.77
CA THR A 154 -3.96 -49.04 101.25
C THR A 154 -5.39 -48.63 101.58
N ALA A 155 -5.61 -47.47 102.20
CA ALA A 155 -6.96 -46.98 102.51
C ALA A 155 -7.55 -46.21 101.31
N GLY A 156 -8.84 -46.45 101.00
CA GLY A 156 -9.50 -45.87 99.82
C GLY A 156 -9.10 -46.49 98.47
N VAL A 157 -8.54 -47.72 98.51
CA VAL A 157 -8.05 -48.44 97.32
C VAL A 157 -8.74 -49.81 97.24
N LEU A 158 -9.45 -50.07 96.14
CA LEU A 158 -9.84 -51.42 95.75
C LEU A 158 -8.75 -52.07 94.91
N GLN A 159 -8.46 -53.35 95.18
CA GLN A 159 -7.44 -54.13 94.49
C GLN A 159 -8.06 -55.37 93.81
N PHE A 160 -7.47 -55.77 92.69
CA PHE A 160 -7.82 -56.99 91.95
C PHE A 160 -6.54 -57.80 91.73
N GLY A 161 -6.49 -59.05 92.22
CA GLY A 161 -5.30 -59.91 92.12
C GLY A 161 -4.03 -59.30 92.75
N GLY A 162 -4.17 -58.52 93.83
CA GLY A 162 -3.07 -57.78 94.47
C GLY A 162 -2.62 -56.53 93.72
N SER A 163 -3.16 -56.25 92.52
CA SER A 163 -2.92 -55.01 91.78
C SER A 163 -3.97 -53.95 92.12
N ARG A 164 -3.56 -52.69 92.12
CA ARG A 164 -4.45 -51.52 92.26
C ARG A 164 -5.53 -51.56 91.16
N PHE A 165 -6.80 -51.32 91.49
CA PHE A 165 -7.90 -51.44 90.52
C PHE A 165 -8.86 -50.24 90.49
N LEU A 166 -9.36 -49.77 91.63
CA LEU A 166 -10.17 -48.54 91.70
C LEU A 166 -9.70 -47.70 92.89
N HIS A 167 -9.21 -46.48 92.65
CA HIS A 167 -8.74 -45.58 93.70
C HIS A 167 -8.72 -44.11 93.25
N ASN A 168 -8.92 -43.21 94.21
CA ASN A 168 -8.89 -41.77 94.01
C ASN A 168 -7.66 -41.17 94.74
N TYR A 169 -6.46 -41.63 94.37
CA TYR A 169 -5.22 -41.24 95.05
C TYR A 169 -4.78 -39.82 94.67
N GLY A 170 -4.44 -38.99 95.67
CA GLY A 170 -4.15 -37.57 95.50
C GLY A 170 -5.41 -36.70 95.57
N THR A 171 -5.41 -35.55 94.88
CA THR A 171 -6.52 -34.58 94.93
C THR A 171 -7.37 -34.64 93.66
N SER A 172 -8.62 -35.08 93.81
CA SER A 172 -9.63 -35.11 92.74
C SER A 172 -9.18 -35.87 91.49
N ASN A 173 -8.41 -36.95 91.69
CA ASN A 173 -8.02 -37.89 90.64
C ASN A 173 -8.96 -39.11 90.67
N THR A 174 -9.16 -39.75 89.52
CA THR A 174 -10.00 -40.95 89.38
C THR A 174 -9.26 -42.03 88.59
N PHE A 175 -8.90 -43.15 89.22
CA PHE A 175 -8.20 -44.26 88.57
C PHE A 175 -9.00 -45.56 88.61
N ALA A 176 -9.35 -46.12 87.45
CA ALA A 176 -10.22 -47.28 87.28
C ALA A 176 -9.64 -48.26 86.24
N GLY A 177 -8.81 -49.20 86.68
CA GLY A 177 -8.15 -50.20 85.84
C GLY A 177 -6.96 -50.84 86.54
N VAL A 178 -6.55 -52.03 86.08
CA VAL A 178 -5.43 -52.76 86.68
C VAL A 178 -4.14 -51.93 86.57
N ALA A 179 -3.61 -51.52 87.72
CA ALA A 179 -2.46 -50.63 87.87
C ALA A 179 -2.58 -49.26 87.16
N ALA A 180 -3.80 -48.71 87.02
CA ALA A 180 -4.02 -47.33 86.59
C ALA A 180 -3.55 -46.30 87.66
N GLY A 181 -2.97 -45.17 87.24
CA GLY A 181 -2.36 -44.17 88.12
C GLY A 181 -1.17 -44.72 88.93
N ASN A 182 -0.72 -44.01 89.98
CA ASN A 182 0.25 -44.50 90.96
C ASN A 182 0.05 -43.88 92.36
N PHE A 183 0.89 -44.27 93.33
CA PHE A 183 0.90 -43.77 94.72
C PHE A 183 2.06 -42.81 95.02
N THR A 184 2.75 -42.31 94.00
CA THR A 184 3.80 -41.28 94.08
C THR A 184 3.33 -39.94 93.52
N LEU A 185 2.03 -39.85 93.20
CA LEU A 185 1.41 -38.75 92.48
C LEU A 185 1.15 -37.53 93.39
N THR A 186 1.67 -36.37 92.98
CA THR A 186 1.32 -35.07 93.58
C THR A 186 0.42 -34.21 92.68
N GLY A 187 0.17 -34.64 91.44
CA GLY A 187 -0.73 -33.97 90.50
C GLY A 187 -2.21 -34.20 90.82
N ALA A 188 -3.05 -33.24 90.41
CA ALA A 188 -4.50 -33.23 90.66
C ALA A 188 -5.32 -33.29 89.36
N GLN A 189 -6.61 -33.62 89.49
CA GLN A 189 -7.59 -33.61 88.37
C GLN A 189 -7.25 -34.54 87.20
N ASN A 190 -6.62 -35.69 87.49
CA ASN A 190 -6.27 -36.70 86.49
C ASN A 190 -7.29 -37.85 86.46
N VAL A 191 -7.63 -38.33 85.26
CA VAL A 191 -8.54 -39.47 85.04
C VAL A 191 -7.79 -40.57 84.28
N GLY A 192 -7.68 -41.77 84.86
CA GLY A 192 -7.01 -42.92 84.24
C GLY A 192 -7.88 -44.17 84.25
N VAL A 193 -8.38 -44.58 83.08
CA VAL A 193 -9.30 -45.71 82.92
C VAL A 193 -8.67 -46.79 82.03
N GLY A 194 -8.62 -48.03 82.50
CA GLY A 194 -7.99 -49.16 81.82
C GLY A 194 -6.57 -49.49 82.32
N THR A 195 -6.08 -50.65 81.93
CA THR A 195 -4.81 -51.22 82.44
C THR A 195 -3.61 -50.31 82.13
N TRP A 196 -2.80 -50.01 83.15
CA TRP A 196 -1.62 -49.14 83.09
C TRP A 196 -1.85 -47.69 82.61
N ALA A 197 -3.09 -47.22 82.48
CA ALA A 197 -3.38 -45.81 82.18
C ALA A 197 -2.76 -44.91 83.25
N LEU A 198 -1.92 -43.93 82.87
CA LEU A 198 -1.19 -43.03 83.80
C LEU A 198 -0.25 -43.72 84.82
N ALA A 199 0.26 -44.92 84.54
CA ALA A 199 1.00 -45.71 85.54
C ALA A 199 2.28 -45.04 86.10
N ALA A 200 2.97 -44.16 85.36
CA ALA A 200 4.18 -43.46 85.81
C ALA A 200 4.01 -41.93 85.90
N LEU A 201 2.77 -41.45 86.11
CA LEU A 201 2.46 -40.02 86.21
C LEU A 201 3.29 -39.29 87.30
N GLY A 202 3.95 -38.20 86.90
CA GLY A 202 4.70 -37.29 87.78
C GLY A 202 3.85 -36.18 88.43
N ALA A 203 4.46 -35.03 88.74
CA ALA A 203 3.83 -33.98 89.55
C ALA A 203 2.71 -33.16 88.87
N ASN A 204 2.41 -33.39 87.58
CA ASN A 204 1.54 -32.54 86.77
C ASN A 204 0.11 -33.08 86.65
N GLY A 205 -0.85 -32.18 86.44
CA GLY A 205 -2.30 -32.44 86.54
C GLY A 205 -3.09 -32.31 85.24
N GLU A 206 -4.42 -32.40 85.39
CA GLU A 206 -5.42 -32.22 84.33
C GLU A 206 -5.31 -33.22 83.16
N ASN A 207 -4.73 -34.40 83.36
CA ASN A 207 -4.56 -35.41 82.29
C ASN A 207 -5.71 -36.42 82.25
N THR A 208 -6.17 -36.80 81.06
CA THR A 208 -7.16 -37.86 80.84
C THR A 208 -6.55 -39.00 80.02
N ALA A 209 -6.65 -40.24 80.49
CA ALA A 209 -6.14 -41.43 79.82
C ALA A 209 -7.18 -42.55 79.85
N VAL A 210 -7.58 -43.07 78.70
CA VAL A 210 -8.59 -44.13 78.57
C VAL A 210 -8.08 -45.20 77.61
N GLY A 211 -7.74 -46.38 78.12
CA GLY A 211 -7.26 -47.51 77.34
C GLY A 211 -5.99 -48.15 77.92
N TRP A 212 -5.63 -49.30 77.34
CA TRP A 212 -4.43 -50.06 77.74
C TRP A 212 -3.16 -49.25 77.45
N SER A 213 -2.36 -48.99 78.47
CA SER A 213 -1.11 -48.20 78.40
C SER A 213 -1.29 -46.78 77.83
N ALA A 214 -2.44 -46.16 78.03
CA ALA A 214 -2.67 -44.77 77.65
C ALA A 214 -1.87 -43.83 78.57
N LEU A 215 -1.12 -42.90 77.98
CA LEU A 215 -0.37 -41.85 78.69
C LEU A 215 0.64 -42.34 79.75
N THR A 216 1.18 -43.56 79.60
CA THR A 216 1.91 -44.31 80.65
C THR A 216 3.06 -43.54 81.29
N ALA A 217 3.96 -42.92 80.49
CA ALA A 217 5.21 -42.31 80.98
C ALA A 217 5.07 -40.83 81.43
N ASN A 218 3.85 -40.29 81.48
CA ASN A 218 3.61 -38.85 81.48
C ASN A 218 4.25 -38.05 82.63
N SER A 219 4.98 -36.99 82.30
CA SER A 219 5.45 -35.97 83.24
C SER A 219 5.00 -34.54 82.89
N GLY A 220 4.00 -34.37 82.01
CA GLY A 220 3.40 -33.09 81.64
C GLY A 220 1.92 -32.96 82.02
N GLY A 221 1.28 -31.85 81.66
CA GLY A 221 -0.10 -31.53 82.05
C GLY A 221 -1.07 -31.31 80.88
N ARG A 222 -2.37 -31.41 81.17
CA ARG A 222 -3.47 -31.17 80.20
C ARG A 222 -3.47 -32.08 78.97
N ASN A 223 -2.96 -33.30 79.08
CA ASN A 223 -2.94 -34.24 77.95
C ASN A 223 -4.14 -35.20 77.99
N VAL A 224 -4.70 -35.50 76.81
CA VAL A 224 -5.80 -36.46 76.60
C VAL A 224 -5.29 -37.61 75.76
N ALA A 225 -5.44 -38.85 76.22
CA ALA A 225 -5.22 -40.07 75.44
C ALA A 225 -6.43 -41.00 75.52
N VAL A 226 -6.94 -41.44 74.38
CA VAL A 226 -8.05 -42.40 74.28
C VAL A 226 -7.70 -43.46 73.24
N GLY A 227 -7.25 -44.63 73.71
CA GLY A 227 -6.86 -45.76 72.86
C GLY A 227 -5.67 -46.55 73.40
N ARG A 228 -5.44 -47.74 72.84
CA ARG A 228 -4.30 -48.59 73.18
C ARG A 228 -2.99 -47.88 72.82
N ASN A 229 -2.05 -47.76 73.78
CA ASN A 229 -0.75 -47.09 73.62
C ASN A 229 -0.81 -45.62 73.16
N ALA A 230 -1.95 -44.94 73.29
CA ALA A 230 -2.06 -43.52 72.92
C ALA A 230 -1.18 -42.66 73.85
N LEU A 231 -0.35 -41.78 73.26
CA LEU A 231 0.59 -40.88 73.96
C LEU A 231 1.53 -41.57 74.98
N VAL A 232 1.88 -42.85 74.77
CA VAL A 232 2.55 -43.69 75.80
C VAL A 232 3.89 -43.13 76.28
N SER A 233 4.65 -42.45 75.42
CA SER A 233 6.00 -41.94 75.68
C SER A 233 6.06 -40.49 76.19
N ASN A 234 4.92 -39.86 76.49
CA ASN A 234 4.85 -38.45 76.87
C ASN A 234 5.78 -38.19 78.06
N THR A 235 6.67 -37.18 77.96
CA THR A 235 7.47 -36.73 79.10
C THR A 235 6.96 -35.35 79.53
N THR A 236 7.75 -34.28 79.42
CA THR A 236 7.42 -32.91 79.84
C THR A 236 6.45 -32.18 78.90
N ALA A 237 5.65 -32.92 78.14
CA ALA A 237 4.81 -32.43 77.03
C ALA A 237 3.40 -32.06 77.50
N TRP A 238 2.83 -30.96 76.99
CA TRP A 238 1.56 -30.39 77.46
C TRP A 238 0.51 -30.17 76.35
N ASN A 239 -0.77 -30.19 76.76
CA ASN A 239 -1.93 -29.85 75.93
C ASN A 239 -2.10 -30.73 74.66
N ASN A 240 -1.64 -31.99 74.69
CA ASN A 240 -1.78 -32.89 73.54
C ASN A 240 -3.07 -33.72 73.63
N THR A 241 -3.71 -33.99 72.49
CA THR A 241 -4.88 -34.88 72.37
C THR A 241 -4.55 -36.03 71.42
N ALA A 242 -4.67 -37.27 71.87
CA ALA A 242 -4.35 -38.49 71.11
C ALA A 242 -5.51 -39.50 71.18
N VAL A 243 -6.32 -39.62 70.13
CA VAL A 243 -7.50 -40.49 70.09
C VAL A 243 -7.33 -41.54 68.99
N GLY A 244 -6.99 -42.77 69.38
CA GLY A 244 -6.74 -43.86 68.44
C GLY A 244 -5.71 -44.86 68.98
N THR A 245 -5.55 -45.99 68.28
CA THR A 245 -4.49 -46.95 68.62
C THR A 245 -3.14 -46.39 68.20
N GLU A 246 -2.22 -46.27 69.15
CA GLU A 246 -0.85 -45.78 68.96
C GLU A 246 -0.76 -44.37 68.33
N ALA A 247 -1.79 -43.53 68.60
CA ALA A 247 -1.76 -42.11 68.27
C ALA A 247 -0.73 -41.36 69.13
N LEU A 248 0.12 -40.53 68.50
CA LEU A 248 1.25 -39.82 69.12
C LEU A 248 2.12 -40.69 70.05
N ARG A 249 2.32 -41.97 69.70
CA ARG A 249 3.00 -42.97 70.54
C ARG A 249 4.38 -42.51 71.00
N ALA A 250 5.16 -41.89 70.12
CA ALA A 250 6.53 -41.46 70.39
C ALA A 250 6.68 -40.03 70.96
N ASN A 251 5.58 -39.29 71.19
CA ASN A 251 5.66 -37.89 71.63
C ASN A 251 6.33 -37.83 72.99
N THR A 252 7.41 -37.03 73.12
CA THR A 252 8.18 -36.89 74.37
C THR A 252 8.08 -35.48 74.92
N THR A 253 8.42 -34.46 74.12
CA THR A 253 8.37 -33.04 74.52
C THR A 253 7.44 -32.19 73.66
N GLY A 254 6.90 -32.74 72.57
CA GLY A 254 5.96 -32.04 71.69
C GLY A 254 4.69 -31.57 72.39
N THR A 255 4.20 -30.37 72.05
CA THR A 255 3.07 -29.71 72.75
C THR A 255 1.99 -29.24 71.79
N ARG A 256 0.74 -29.14 72.28
CA ARG A 256 -0.42 -28.64 71.53
C ARG A 256 -0.73 -29.46 70.26
N ASN A 257 -0.36 -30.75 70.25
CA ASN A 257 -0.61 -31.66 69.13
C ASN A 257 -1.95 -32.38 69.28
N THR A 258 -2.75 -32.40 68.21
CA THR A 258 -4.01 -33.16 68.12
C THR A 258 -3.87 -34.29 67.10
N ALA A 259 -3.91 -35.54 67.54
CA ALA A 259 -3.89 -36.73 66.69
C ALA A 259 -5.15 -37.57 66.89
N VAL A 260 -5.87 -37.89 65.81
CA VAL A 260 -7.12 -38.65 65.84
C VAL A 260 -7.11 -39.71 64.73
N GLY A 261 -6.84 -40.96 65.11
CA GLY A 261 -6.73 -42.10 64.19
C GLY A 261 -5.65 -43.10 64.60
N THR A 262 -5.73 -44.32 64.06
CA THR A 262 -4.69 -45.33 64.28
C THR A 262 -3.38 -44.91 63.59
N PHE A 263 -2.28 -44.92 64.35
CA PHE A 263 -0.95 -44.43 63.94
C PHE A 263 -0.88 -42.94 63.53
N ALA A 264 -1.89 -42.12 63.86
CA ALA A 264 -1.81 -40.67 63.67
C ALA A 264 -0.68 -40.08 64.54
N GLY A 265 0.30 -39.40 63.94
CA GLY A 265 1.45 -38.86 64.67
C GLY A 265 2.41 -39.89 65.29
N TYR A 266 2.38 -41.14 64.82
CA TYR A 266 3.02 -42.31 65.47
C TYR A 266 4.46 -42.09 65.98
N SER A 267 5.35 -41.56 65.12
CA SER A 267 6.78 -41.37 65.36
C SER A 267 7.17 -39.93 65.72
N ILE A 268 6.20 -39.02 65.90
CA ILE A 268 6.46 -37.63 66.30
C ILE A 268 7.04 -37.62 67.71
N THR A 269 8.15 -36.90 67.93
CA THR A 269 8.84 -36.84 69.22
C THR A 269 8.77 -35.46 69.89
N THR A 270 9.23 -34.41 69.19
CA THR A 270 9.45 -33.07 69.76
C THR A 270 8.62 -31.96 69.10
N ALA A 271 7.97 -32.23 67.98
CA ALA A 271 7.21 -31.25 67.20
C ALA A 271 5.99 -30.69 67.95
N ALA A 272 5.51 -29.52 67.53
CA ALA A 272 4.43 -28.78 68.21
C ALA A 272 3.43 -28.14 67.24
N ASP A 273 2.25 -27.82 67.76
CA ASP A 273 1.13 -27.18 67.05
C ASP A 273 0.63 -28.00 65.84
N LEU A 274 0.59 -29.33 65.99
CA LEU A 274 0.23 -30.25 64.91
C LEU A 274 -1.24 -30.71 64.97
N THR A 275 -1.84 -30.92 63.81
CA THR A 275 -3.13 -31.62 63.66
C THR A 275 -2.95 -32.82 62.73
N ALA A 276 -3.31 -34.03 63.18
CA ALA A 276 -3.12 -35.28 62.45
C ALA A 276 -4.37 -36.17 62.57
N VAL A 277 -5.31 -36.07 61.63
CA VAL A 277 -6.61 -36.75 61.68
C VAL A 277 -6.71 -37.76 60.53
N GLY A 278 -6.70 -39.05 60.85
CA GLY A 278 -6.79 -40.14 59.88
C GLY A 278 -5.84 -41.30 60.19
N TYR A 279 -5.96 -42.38 59.42
CA TYR A 279 -5.01 -43.51 59.50
C TYR A 279 -3.62 -43.06 59.02
N SER A 280 -2.60 -43.23 59.87
CA SER A 280 -1.20 -42.87 59.57
C SER A 280 -1.01 -41.42 59.07
N ALA A 281 -1.85 -40.49 59.50
CA ALA A 281 -1.68 -39.07 59.19
C ALA A 281 -0.44 -38.51 59.92
N LEU A 282 0.40 -37.76 59.20
CA LEU A 282 1.61 -37.09 59.67
C LEU A 282 2.52 -38.00 60.52
N GLN A 283 3.16 -39.00 59.91
CA GLN A 283 3.77 -40.10 60.67
C GLN A 283 4.93 -39.66 61.58
N ALA A 284 5.88 -38.85 61.07
CA ALA A 284 7.25 -38.81 61.61
C ALA A 284 7.96 -37.44 61.54
N THR A 285 7.26 -36.33 61.78
CA THR A 285 7.84 -34.98 61.66
C THR A 285 8.47 -34.42 62.93
N THR A 286 9.48 -33.57 62.74
CA THR A 286 10.04 -32.62 63.73
C THR A 286 9.61 -31.18 63.46
N GLY A 287 9.02 -30.89 62.29
CA GLY A 287 8.51 -29.58 61.92
C GLY A 287 7.18 -29.25 62.59
N THR A 288 6.80 -27.97 62.59
CA THR A 288 5.70 -27.43 63.41
C THR A 288 4.56 -26.88 62.56
N ASN A 289 3.39 -26.65 63.18
CA ASN A 289 2.24 -26.00 62.53
C ASN A 289 1.69 -26.76 61.30
N ASN A 290 1.92 -28.08 61.20
CA ASN A 290 1.37 -28.90 60.12
C ASN A 290 -0.04 -29.42 60.46
N THR A 291 -0.94 -29.32 59.49
CA THR A 291 -2.29 -29.91 59.53
C THR A 291 -2.39 -31.01 58.48
N ALA A 292 -2.72 -32.23 58.91
CA ALA A 292 -2.90 -33.41 58.08
C ALA A 292 -4.28 -34.03 58.38
N VAL A 293 -5.19 -34.05 57.42
CA VAL A 293 -6.56 -34.57 57.57
C VAL A 293 -6.88 -35.51 56.41
N GLY A 294 -6.71 -36.81 56.64
CA GLY A 294 -6.92 -37.87 55.66
C GLY A 294 -6.02 -39.07 55.91
N SER A 295 -6.36 -40.22 55.31
CA SER A 295 -5.48 -41.39 55.35
C SER A 295 -4.14 -41.08 54.67
N SER A 296 -3.03 -41.24 55.40
CA SER A 296 -1.67 -40.96 54.94
C SER A 296 -1.42 -39.53 54.42
N ALA A 297 -2.17 -38.53 54.91
CA ALA A 297 -1.85 -37.12 54.65
C ALA A 297 -0.52 -36.73 55.33
N LEU A 298 0.39 -36.04 54.63
CA LEU A 298 1.76 -35.72 55.06
C LEU A 298 2.53 -36.93 55.66
N TYR A 299 2.33 -38.12 55.09
CA TYR A 299 2.89 -39.37 55.63
C TYR A 299 4.43 -39.32 55.82
N SER A 300 5.15 -38.78 54.84
CA SER A 300 6.63 -38.79 54.81
C SER A 300 7.28 -37.56 55.44
N ASP A 301 6.52 -36.63 56.04
CA ASP A 301 7.09 -35.35 56.48
C ASP A 301 8.05 -35.53 57.66
N THR A 302 9.25 -34.95 57.56
CA THR A 302 10.34 -35.10 58.53
C THR A 302 10.73 -33.77 59.20
N THR A 303 10.70 -32.66 58.47
CA THR A 303 11.10 -31.32 58.94
C THR A 303 10.27 -30.19 58.35
N GLY A 304 9.36 -30.47 57.40
CA GLY A 304 8.49 -29.47 56.80
C GLY A 304 7.61 -28.81 57.84
N SER A 305 7.32 -27.52 57.69
CA SER A 305 6.55 -26.75 58.68
C SER A 305 5.49 -25.87 57.99
N GLY A 306 4.37 -25.63 58.67
CA GLY A 306 3.26 -24.81 58.17
C GLY A 306 2.49 -25.42 56.98
N ASN A 307 2.58 -26.74 56.77
CA ASN A 307 1.90 -27.43 55.68
C ASN A 307 0.45 -27.80 56.04
N THR A 308 -0.49 -27.54 55.15
CA THR A 308 -1.90 -27.97 55.28
C THR A 308 -2.25 -28.99 54.22
N ALA A 309 -2.50 -30.24 54.62
CA ALA A 309 -2.86 -31.36 53.75
C ALA A 309 -4.23 -31.95 54.16
N VAL A 310 -5.22 -31.87 53.28
CA VAL A 310 -6.60 -32.33 53.54
C VAL A 310 -7.04 -33.23 52.38
N GLY A 311 -7.00 -34.55 52.57
CA GLY A 311 -7.31 -35.55 51.56
C GLY A 311 -6.50 -36.83 51.75
N ALA A 312 -6.95 -37.92 51.14
CA ALA A 312 -6.19 -39.17 51.15
C ALA A 312 -4.87 -39.01 50.37
N SER A 313 -3.74 -39.34 51.01
CA SER A 313 -2.40 -39.17 50.45
C SER A 313 -2.08 -37.74 49.95
N ALA A 314 -2.71 -36.71 50.52
CA ALA A 314 -2.34 -35.32 50.28
C ALA A 314 -0.92 -35.05 50.82
N ALA A 315 -0.04 -34.48 50.00
CA ALA A 315 1.38 -34.26 50.29
C ALA A 315 2.14 -35.52 50.77
N TYR A 316 1.78 -36.71 50.27
CA TYR A 316 2.27 -38.00 50.76
C TYR A 316 3.80 -38.13 50.81
N SER A 317 4.50 -37.70 49.76
CA SER A 317 5.97 -37.82 49.62
C SER A 317 6.75 -36.62 50.17
N MET A 318 6.07 -35.64 50.78
CA MET A 318 6.70 -34.42 51.29
C MET A 318 7.60 -34.78 52.47
N THR A 319 8.84 -34.27 52.49
CA THR A 319 9.85 -34.60 53.51
C THR A 319 10.39 -33.37 54.22
N THR A 320 10.66 -32.29 53.47
CA THR A 320 11.22 -31.03 53.99
C THR A 320 10.53 -29.78 53.43
N GLY A 321 9.54 -29.94 52.54
CA GLY A 321 8.78 -28.82 51.97
C GLY A 321 7.98 -28.06 53.03
N ALA A 322 7.83 -26.76 52.88
CA ALA A 322 7.22 -25.89 53.90
C ALA A 322 6.18 -24.90 53.34
N THR A 323 5.22 -24.53 54.18
CA THR A 323 4.17 -23.55 53.86
C THR A 323 3.32 -23.92 52.63
N ASN A 324 3.11 -25.22 52.40
CA ASN A 324 2.30 -25.73 51.28
C ASN A 324 0.83 -25.95 51.68
N THR A 325 -0.09 -25.81 50.72
CA THR A 325 -1.50 -26.19 50.87
C THR A 325 -1.85 -27.28 49.85
N ALA A 326 -2.41 -28.41 50.30
CA ALA A 326 -2.82 -29.55 49.49
C ALA A 326 -4.22 -30.03 49.92
N VAL A 327 -5.26 -29.64 49.20
CA VAL A 327 -6.66 -29.96 49.51
C VAL A 327 -7.25 -30.80 48.38
N GLY A 328 -7.32 -32.12 48.59
CA GLY A 328 -7.77 -33.10 47.61
C GLY A 328 -6.98 -34.41 47.71
N SER A 329 -7.57 -35.52 47.25
CA SER A 329 -6.86 -36.80 47.18
C SER A 329 -5.70 -36.71 46.18
N GLU A 330 -4.53 -37.19 46.57
CA GLU A 330 -3.27 -37.12 45.80
C GLU A 330 -2.79 -35.69 45.41
N ALA A 331 -3.30 -34.62 46.04
CA ALA A 331 -2.75 -33.27 45.85
C ALA A 331 -1.30 -33.20 46.37
N LEU A 332 -0.36 -32.67 45.60
CA LEU A 332 1.11 -32.70 45.89
C LEU A 332 1.67 -34.11 46.21
N TYR A 333 1.09 -35.19 45.66
CA TYR A 333 1.45 -36.57 46.05
C TYR A 333 2.94 -36.91 45.97
N SER A 334 3.62 -36.57 44.86
CA SER A 334 5.03 -36.91 44.59
C SER A 334 6.03 -35.82 45.00
N THR A 335 5.54 -34.71 45.57
CA THR A 335 6.33 -33.54 45.94
C THR A 335 7.14 -33.81 47.20
N THR A 336 8.44 -33.51 47.20
CA THR A 336 9.36 -33.81 48.32
C THR A 336 9.79 -32.56 49.12
N THR A 337 10.36 -31.56 48.45
CA THR A 337 11.10 -30.45 49.09
C THR A 337 10.56 -29.04 48.80
N THR A 338 9.46 -28.90 48.05
CA THR A 338 9.01 -27.58 47.58
C THR A 338 8.41 -26.71 48.67
N GLY A 339 8.58 -25.40 48.54
CA GLY A 339 7.90 -24.41 49.37
C GLY A 339 6.78 -23.67 48.63
N LEU A 340 5.81 -23.18 49.40
CA LEU A 340 4.79 -22.22 48.96
C LEU A 340 3.93 -22.67 47.74
N ALA A 341 3.70 -23.98 47.60
CA ALA A 341 2.78 -24.52 46.60
C ALA A 341 1.33 -24.58 47.13
N THR A 342 0.35 -24.30 46.27
CA THR A 342 -1.09 -24.38 46.59
C THR A 342 -1.79 -25.30 45.60
N ALA A 343 -2.26 -26.46 46.04
CA ALA A 343 -2.92 -27.47 45.23
C ALA A 343 -4.33 -27.73 45.80
N VAL A 344 -5.38 -27.38 45.07
CA VAL A 344 -6.77 -27.56 45.51
C VAL A 344 -7.56 -28.32 44.45
N GLY A 345 -7.64 -29.64 44.60
CA GLY A 345 -8.30 -30.54 43.67
C GLY A 345 -7.72 -31.96 43.73
N TYR A 346 -8.43 -32.92 43.13
CA TYR A 346 -7.92 -34.26 42.90
C TYR A 346 -6.64 -34.17 42.05
N ARG A 347 -5.51 -34.71 42.55
CA ARG A 347 -4.23 -34.76 41.81
C ARG A 347 -3.70 -33.40 41.32
N ALA A 348 -4.12 -32.30 41.93
CA ALA A 348 -3.54 -30.99 41.65
C ALA A 348 -2.04 -30.98 42.01
N LEU A 349 -1.20 -30.48 41.10
CA LEU A 349 0.27 -30.43 41.24
C LEU A 349 0.93 -31.78 41.61
N ARG A 350 0.37 -32.90 41.14
CA ARG A 350 0.76 -34.26 41.60
C ARG A 350 2.28 -34.55 41.51
N GLN A 351 2.96 -34.08 40.47
CA GLN A 351 4.40 -34.28 40.24
C GLN A 351 5.30 -33.08 40.62
N ASN A 352 4.76 -32.05 41.28
CA ASN A 352 5.45 -30.77 41.48
C ASN A 352 6.81 -30.90 42.20
N THR A 353 7.89 -30.44 41.55
CA THR A 353 9.24 -30.37 42.14
C THR A 353 9.76 -28.95 42.37
N GLN A 354 8.96 -27.90 42.06
CA GLN A 354 9.38 -26.51 42.18
C GLN A 354 8.43 -25.63 43.02
N TRP A 355 8.91 -24.43 43.34
CA TRP A 355 8.28 -23.49 44.26
C TRP A 355 7.25 -22.57 43.59
N TYR A 356 6.40 -21.94 44.41
CA TYR A 356 5.45 -20.88 44.00
C TYR A 356 4.38 -21.29 42.97
N ASN A 357 4.06 -22.58 42.84
CA ASN A 357 3.02 -23.04 41.92
C ASN A 357 1.65 -23.13 42.60
N ALA A 358 0.61 -22.59 41.95
CA ALA A 358 -0.77 -22.60 42.43
C ALA A 358 -1.71 -23.25 41.41
N ALA A 359 -2.39 -24.34 41.79
CA ALA A 359 -3.29 -25.12 40.94
C ALA A 359 -4.63 -25.37 41.63
N VAL A 360 -5.74 -25.00 40.99
CA VAL A 360 -7.11 -25.23 41.49
C VAL A 360 -7.93 -25.97 40.43
N GLY A 361 -8.35 -27.19 40.73
CA GLY A 361 -9.08 -28.09 39.82
C GLY A 361 -8.49 -29.49 39.78
N ALA A 362 -9.27 -30.45 39.25
CA ALA A 362 -8.79 -31.82 39.09
C ALA A 362 -7.73 -31.92 37.99
N ASP A 363 -6.65 -32.65 38.26
CA ASP A 363 -5.49 -32.88 37.39
C ASP A 363 -4.85 -31.56 36.85
N CYS A 364 -5.05 -30.45 37.56
CA CYS A 364 -4.47 -29.15 37.26
C CYS A 364 -2.96 -29.17 37.57
N MET A 365 -2.12 -28.79 36.60
CA MET A 365 -0.65 -28.90 36.67
C MET A 365 -0.13 -30.33 37.02
N TYR A 366 -0.81 -31.37 36.55
CA TYR A 366 -0.52 -32.77 36.92
C TYR A 366 0.96 -33.18 36.74
N ASN A 367 1.54 -32.99 35.55
CA ASN A 367 2.94 -33.30 35.21
C ASN A 367 3.88 -32.08 35.39
N ASN A 368 3.55 -31.11 36.24
CA ASN A 368 4.48 -30.00 36.50
C ASN A 368 5.73 -30.53 37.21
N THR A 369 6.89 -30.51 36.56
CA THR A 369 8.15 -30.95 37.20
C THR A 369 9.03 -29.75 37.53
N THR A 370 9.68 -29.14 36.53
CA THR A 370 10.68 -28.06 36.71
C THR A 370 10.15 -26.63 36.48
N GLY A 371 8.87 -26.47 36.15
CA GLY A 371 8.22 -25.16 36.02
C GLY A 371 7.91 -24.52 37.37
N SER A 372 8.21 -23.22 37.53
CA SER A 372 7.98 -22.45 38.78
C SER A 372 7.06 -21.24 38.59
N SER A 373 6.55 -20.68 39.68
CA SER A 373 5.75 -19.44 39.68
C SER A 373 4.52 -19.45 38.76
N ASN A 374 3.93 -20.63 38.52
CA ASN A 374 2.74 -20.77 37.68
C ASN A 374 1.45 -20.67 38.51
N ALA A 375 0.37 -20.16 37.92
CA ALA A 375 -0.97 -20.15 38.49
C ALA A 375 -1.98 -20.71 37.47
N ALA A 376 -2.74 -21.75 37.82
CA ALA A 376 -3.74 -22.37 36.93
C ALA A 376 -5.04 -22.74 37.65
N ILE A 377 -6.18 -22.48 37.00
CA ILE A 377 -7.51 -22.81 37.49
C ILE A 377 -8.31 -23.54 36.40
N GLY A 378 -8.79 -24.76 36.66
CA GLY A 378 -9.60 -25.55 35.74
C GLY A 378 -9.30 -27.05 35.78
N TRP A 379 -10.13 -27.86 35.13
CA TRP A 379 -9.83 -29.27 34.88
C TRP A 379 -8.75 -29.39 33.80
N GLU A 380 -7.68 -30.15 34.06
CA GLU A 380 -6.53 -30.36 33.16
C GLU A 380 -5.85 -29.06 32.65
N ALA A 381 -6.01 -27.94 33.36
CA ALA A 381 -5.27 -26.71 33.04
C ALA A 381 -3.77 -26.95 33.27
N MET A 382 -2.93 -26.59 32.29
CA MET A 382 -1.48 -26.83 32.30
C MET A 382 -1.04 -28.30 32.58
N PHE A 383 -1.86 -29.29 32.18
CA PHE A 383 -1.65 -30.71 32.50
C PHE A 383 -0.21 -31.25 32.27
N ASN A 384 0.47 -30.84 31.18
CA ASN A 384 1.78 -31.36 30.76
C ASN A 384 3.02 -30.47 31.05
N ASN A 385 2.91 -29.44 31.90
CA ASN A 385 3.92 -28.37 32.04
C ASN A 385 5.30 -28.79 32.62
N THR A 386 6.16 -29.43 31.84
CA THR A 386 7.43 -29.98 32.34
C THR A 386 8.45 -28.93 32.81
N SER A 387 8.50 -27.72 32.23
CA SER A 387 9.48 -26.67 32.59
C SER A 387 8.97 -25.23 32.46
N GLY A 388 7.79 -25.02 31.88
CA GLY A 388 7.21 -23.69 31.71
C GLY A 388 7.04 -22.92 33.02
N THR A 389 7.42 -21.65 33.03
CA THR A 389 7.53 -20.81 34.23
C THR A 389 6.77 -19.48 34.07
N GLY A 390 6.14 -19.01 35.14
CA GLY A 390 5.44 -17.71 35.15
C GLY A 390 4.12 -17.67 34.35
N ASN A 391 3.46 -18.80 34.13
CA ASN A 391 2.21 -18.87 33.38
C ASN A 391 0.98 -18.58 34.25
N ALA A 392 -0.03 -17.90 33.68
CA ALA A 392 -1.29 -17.54 34.34
C ALA A 392 -2.51 -18.05 33.55
N VAL A 393 -3.21 -19.06 34.07
CA VAL A 393 -4.14 -19.88 33.30
C VAL A 393 -5.50 -20.04 33.99
N CYS A 394 -6.60 -19.90 33.25
CA CYS A 394 -7.96 -20.06 33.78
C CYS A 394 -8.91 -20.66 32.72
N GLY A 395 -9.23 -21.94 32.84
CA GLY A 395 -10.18 -22.63 31.98
C GLY A 395 -9.88 -24.12 31.84
N THR A 396 -10.92 -24.91 31.57
CA THR A 396 -10.78 -26.35 31.27
C THR A 396 -9.87 -26.56 30.06
N GLN A 397 -8.82 -27.36 30.26
CA GLN A 397 -7.79 -27.69 29.26
C GLN A 397 -7.07 -26.47 28.65
N ALA A 398 -7.10 -25.32 29.33
CA ALA A 398 -6.31 -24.17 28.96
C ALA A 398 -4.81 -24.49 29.14
N LEU A 399 -4.00 -24.14 28.13
CA LEU A 399 -2.55 -24.41 28.08
C LEU A 399 -2.17 -25.90 28.31
N ARG A 400 -3.08 -26.86 28.04
CA ARG A 400 -2.97 -28.29 28.41
C ARG A 400 -1.62 -28.91 28.06
N SER A 401 -1.13 -28.65 26.85
CA SER A 401 0.04 -29.29 26.24
C SER A 401 1.31 -28.45 26.32
N ASN A 402 1.34 -27.37 27.12
CA ASN A 402 2.59 -26.67 27.39
C ASN A 402 3.62 -27.65 27.97
N THR A 403 4.85 -27.59 27.47
CA THR A 403 6.00 -28.33 27.98
C THR A 403 7.08 -27.38 28.51
N THR A 404 7.53 -26.44 27.69
CA THR A 404 8.71 -25.59 27.94
C THR A 404 8.42 -24.09 27.96
N SER A 405 7.15 -23.70 27.86
CA SER A 405 6.77 -22.33 27.53
C SER A 405 6.53 -21.45 28.77
N ASN A 406 7.05 -20.22 28.68
CA ASN A 406 7.08 -19.25 29.77
C ASN A 406 6.15 -18.06 29.52
N TYR A 407 5.72 -17.42 30.62
CA TYR A 407 5.00 -16.14 30.64
C TYR A 407 3.71 -16.08 29.82
N ASN A 408 3.00 -17.21 29.67
CA ASN A 408 1.76 -17.26 28.92
C ASN A 408 0.55 -16.94 29.82
N THR A 409 -0.38 -16.13 29.30
CA THR A 409 -1.69 -15.88 29.92
C THR A 409 -2.77 -16.55 29.08
N ALA A 410 -3.47 -17.56 29.60
CA ALA A 410 -4.50 -18.30 28.86
C ALA A 410 -5.83 -18.39 29.63
N MET A 411 -6.87 -17.71 29.15
CA MET A 411 -8.20 -17.67 29.78
C MET A 411 -9.31 -18.11 28.83
N GLY A 412 -9.90 -19.27 29.08
CA GLY A 412 -10.98 -19.85 28.27
C GLY A 412 -10.86 -21.37 28.16
N ASN A 413 -11.96 -22.04 27.79
CA ASN A 413 -11.91 -23.47 27.49
C ASN A 413 -11.02 -23.71 26.25
N ILE A 414 -10.10 -24.69 26.35
CA ILE A 414 -9.08 -25.05 25.36
C ILE A 414 -8.25 -23.88 24.78
N ALA A 415 -8.20 -22.73 25.49
CA ALA A 415 -7.34 -21.61 25.13
C ALA A 415 -5.87 -22.05 25.15
N ALA A 416 -5.17 -21.90 24.03
CA ALA A 416 -3.80 -22.34 23.83
C ALA A 416 -3.53 -23.83 24.20
N SER A 417 -4.53 -24.71 24.04
CA SER A 417 -4.49 -26.14 24.42
C SER A 417 -3.25 -26.88 23.90
N ASN A 418 -2.88 -26.67 22.64
CA ASN A 418 -1.74 -27.34 22.01
C ASN A 418 -0.52 -26.41 21.89
N SER A 419 -0.50 -25.31 22.65
CA SER A 419 0.55 -24.31 22.53
C SER A 419 1.81 -24.72 23.29
N THR A 420 2.96 -24.57 22.62
CA THR A 420 4.30 -24.72 23.21
C THR A 420 5.18 -23.48 22.99
N ALA A 421 4.60 -22.37 22.53
CA ALA A 421 5.28 -21.11 22.27
C ALA A 421 5.07 -20.08 23.41
N GLY A 422 6.09 -19.23 23.66
CA GLY A 422 6.17 -18.33 24.82
C GLY A 422 5.65 -16.92 24.64
N ASN A 423 5.44 -16.24 25.76
CA ASN A 423 4.87 -14.89 25.86
C ASN A 423 3.49 -14.75 25.18
N ALA A 424 2.71 -15.84 25.17
CA ALA A 424 1.40 -15.89 24.54
C ALA A 424 0.30 -15.30 25.42
N VAL A 425 -0.58 -14.48 24.85
CA VAL A 425 -1.82 -14.00 25.47
C VAL A 425 -2.99 -14.63 24.71
N ALA A 426 -3.81 -15.46 25.36
CA ALA A 426 -4.93 -16.17 24.75
C ALA A 426 -6.20 -16.02 25.60
N PHE A 427 -7.18 -15.27 25.11
CA PHE A 427 -8.46 -15.02 25.79
C PHE A 427 -9.63 -15.42 24.89
N GLY A 428 -10.47 -16.35 25.36
CA GLY A 428 -11.65 -16.85 24.66
C GLY A 428 -11.63 -18.36 24.41
N TYR A 429 -12.77 -18.90 23.96
CA TYR A 429 -12.88 -20.31 23.58
C TYR A 429 -11.92 -20.61 22.42
N ALA A 430 -11.02 -21.57 22.65
CA ALA A 430 -10.02 -22.04 21.68
C ALA A 430 -9.20 -20.93 20.99
N ALA A 431 -8.99 -19.79 21.66
CA ALA A 431 -8.02 -18.80 21.22
C ALA A 431 -6.62 -19.45 21.18
N MET A 432 -5.88 -19.26 20.09
CA MET A 432 -4.52 -19.78 19.88
C MET A 432 -4.40 -21.32 20.02
N TYR A 433 -5.47 -22.06 19.69
CA TYR A 433 -5.61 -23.50 19.98
C TYR A 433 -4.40 -24.35 19.56
N ASN A 434 -3.79 -24.08 18.40
CA ASN A 434 -2.78 -24.94 17.78
C ASN A 434 -1.42 -24.27 17.48
N THR A 435 -0.89 -23.46 18.41
CA THR A 435 0.37 -22.68 18.22
C THR A 435 1.61 -23.32 18.82
N THR A 436 2.34 -24.10 18.02
CA THR A 436 3.50 -24.87 18.48
C THR A 436 4.72 -24.00 18.79
N THR A 437 5.15 -23.11 17.88
CA THR A 437 6.47 -22.44 18.00
C THR A 437 6.46 -20.92 17.88
N GLY A 438 5.39 -20.31 17.37
CA GLY A 438 5.30 -18.86 17.21
C GLY A 438 5.11 -18.10 18.54
N THR A 439 6.12 -17.33 18.97
CA THR A 439 6.13 -16.58 20.24
C THR A 439 5.44 -15.22 20.17
N ASN A 440 5.21 -14.59 21.33
CA ASN A 440 4.70 -13.21 21.49
C ASN A 440 3.33 -12.95 20.81
N ASN A 441 2.51 -13.98 20.65
CA ASN A 441 1.20 -13.85 20.03
C ASN A 441 0.15 -13.35 21.04
N SER A 442 -0.76 -12.49 20.59
CA SER A 442 -1.93 -12.02 21.34
C SER A 442 -3.21 -12.40 20.60
N ALA A 443 -4.08 -13.19 21.23
CA ALA A 443 -5.35 -13.69 20.69
C ALA A 443 -6.48 -13.36 21.68
N LEU A 444 -7.40 -12.48 21.29
CA LEU A 444 -8.55 -12.07 22.11
C LEU A 444 -9.85 -12.27 21.30
N GLY A 445 -10.50 -13.41 21.48
CA GLY A 445 -11.76 -13.74 20.84
C GLY A 445 -11.99 -15.24 20.68
N PHE A 446 -13.23 -15.60 20.31
CA PHE A 446 -13.59 -16.96 19.93
C PHE A 446 -12.77 -17.39 18.70
N GLN A 447 -11.94 -18.42 18.86
CA GLN A 447 -11.09 -19.00 17.80
C GLN A 447 -10.17 -17.99 17.07
N ALA A 448 -9.72 -16.92 17.76
CA ALA A 448 -8.63 -16.07 17.24
C ALA A 448 -7.31 -16.88 17.18
N LEU A 449 -6.56 -16.76 16.08
CA LEU A 449 -5.31 -17.52 15.82
C LEU A 449 -5.43 -19.06 15.95
N TYR A 450 -6.58 -19.63 15.59
CA TYR A 450 -6.93 -21.03 15.85
C TYR A 450 -5.90 -22.07 15.36
N THR A 451 -5.36 -21.95 14.13
CA THR A 451 -4.41 -22.93 13.55
C THR A 451 -2.95 -22.44 13.47
N ASN A 452 -2.58 -21.34 14.14
CA ASN A 452 -1.28 -20.69 13.93
C ASN A 452 -0.08 -21.48 14.48
N ALA A 453 0.46 -22.43 13.71
CA ALA A 453 1.59 -23.27 14.14
C ALA A 453 2.88 -22.48 14.46
N THR A 454 3.31 -21.60 13.55
CA THR A 454 4.69 -21.08 13.49
C THR A 454 4.81 -19.55 13.56
N GLY A 455 3.74 -18.81 13.31
CA GLY A 455 3.77 -17.35 13.19
C GLY A 455 3.92 -16.65 14.54
N ALA A 456 4.86 -15.72 14.64
CA ALA A 456 5.18 -15.00 15.88
C ALA A 456 4.76 -13.51 15.82
N ASN A 457 4.67 -12.85 16.98
CA ASN A 457 4.34 -11.42 17.11
C ASN A 457 2.99 -11.02 16.49
N ASN A 458 2.01 -11.93 16.37
CA ASN A 458 0.70 -11.60 15.81
C ASN A 458 -0.25 -11.06 16.88
N THR A 459 -1.08 -10.08 16.52
CA THR A 459 -2.18 -9.56 17.34
C THR A 459 -3.51 -9.84 16.64
N ALA A 460 -4.37 -10.66 17.23
CA ALA A 460 -5.67 -11.05 16.70
C ALA A 460 -6.78 -10.75 17.72
N VAL A 461 -7.68 -9.83 17.38
CA VAL A 461 -8.77 -9.38 18.25
C VAL A 461 -10.09 -9.51 17.52
N GLY A 462 -10.96 -10.43 17.96
CA GLY A 462 -12.26 -10.70 17.37
C GLY A 462 -12.55 -12.18 17.15
N ASN A 463 -13.80 -12.48 16.78
CA ASN A 463 -14.19 -13.84 16.38
C ASN A 463 -13.45 -14.23 15.08
N ALA A 464 -12.69 -15.33 15.14
CA ALA A 464 -11.95 -15.92 14.02
C ALA A 464 -10.91 -15.00 13.33
N ALA A 465 -10.38 -13.99 14.03
CA ALA A 465 -9.29 -13.16 13.53
C ALA A 465 -7.99 -13.98 13.38
N LEU A 466 -7.29 -13.83 12.24
CA LEU A 466 -6.07 -14.58 11.87
C LEU A 466 -6.21 -16.12 12.03
N TRP A 467 -7.39 -16.68 11.81
CA TRP A 467 -7.67 -18.12 12.03
C TRP A 467 -6.59 -19.02 11.43
N ASN A 468 -6.26 -18.81 10.14
CA ASN A 468 -5.35 -19.66 9.37
C ASN A 468 -3.98 -19.03 9.07
N SER A 469 -3.47 -18.18 9.98
CA SER A 469 -2.14 -17.58 9.85
C SER A 469 -1.04 -18.54 10.28
N THR A 470 -0.04 -18.80 9.43
CA THR A 470 1.20 -19.52 9.79
C THR A 470 2.38 -18.55 9.98
N THR A 471 2.12 -17.24 9.92
CA THR A 471 3.07 -16.19 9.58
C THR A 471 3.19 -15.12 10.65
N SER A 472 4.23 -14.30 10.57
CA SER A 472 4.61 -13.40 11.67
C SER A 472 4.25 -11.93 11.44
N ASN A 473 4.18 -11.19 12.55
CA ASN A 473 4.04 -9.74 12.63
C ASN A 473 2.73 -9.17 12.05
N ASN A 474 1.61 -9.88 12.17
CA ASN A 474 0.33 -9.44 11.63
C ASN A 474 -0.59 -8.89 12.72
N THR A 475 -1.30 -7.80 12.42
CA THR A 475 -2.37 -7.25 13.28
C THR A 475 -3.72 -7.44 12.61
N ALA A 476 -4.68 -8.06 13.28
CA ALA A 476 -6.03 -8.28 12.79
C ALA A 476 -7.08 -7.96 13.88
N VAL A 477 -7.91 -6.95 13.65
CA VAL A 477 -8.91 -6.46 14.59
C VAL A 477 -10.28 -6.43 13.92
N GLY A 478 -11.12 -7.43 14.18
CA GLY A 478 -12.44 -7.56 13.58
C GLY A 478 -12.93 -9.00 13.51
N ASN A 479 -14.20 -9.20 13.15
CA ASN A 479 -14.72 -10.54 12.86
C ASN A 479 -14.17 -11.02 11.50
N LEU A 480 -13.56 -12.20 11.47
CA LEU A 480 -12.98 -12.81 10.26
C LEU A 480 -11.94 -11.92 9.55
N ALA A 481 -11.27 -11.04 10.28
CA ALA A 481 -10.14 -10.26 9.78
C ALA A 481 -8.93 -11.19 9.53
N SER A 482 -8.31 -11.11 8.36
CA SER A 482 -7.20 -11.98 7.93
C SER A 482 -7.48 -13.49 8.05
N TYR A 483 -8.72 -13.93 7.79
CA TYR A 483 -9.18 -15.29 8.07
C TYR A 483 -8.34 -16.39 7.39
N LEU A 484 -8.02 -16.25 6.11
CA LEU A 484 -7.32 -17.27 5.30
C LEU A 484 -5.82 -17.01 5.09
N GLN A 485 -5.14 -16.30 6.00
CA GLN A 485 -3.81 -15.72 5.75
C GLN A 485 -2.62 -16.71 5.75
N THR A 486 -2.47 -17.53 4.71
CA THR A 486 -1.55 -18.70 4.72
C THR A 486 -0.05 -18.42 4.52
N SER A 487 0.38 -17.26 3.98
CA SER A 487 1.82 -16.99 3.80
C SER A 487 2.27 -15.51 3.75
N GLY A 488 1.37 -14.54 3.92
CA GLY A 488 1.72 -13.12 4.04
C GLY A 488 2.16 -12.67 5.44
N PHE A 489 3.08 -11.71 5.55
CA PHE A 489 3.59 -11.11 6.80
C PHE A 489 3.40 -9.58 6.84
N PHE A 490 3.63 -8.94 7.99
CA PHE A 490 3.48 -7.47 8.20
C PHE A 490 2.12 -6.89 7.74
N ASN A 491 1.06 -7.70 7.73
CA ASN A 491 -0.28 -7.24 7.36
C ASN A 491 -1.01 -6.61 8.55
N THR A 492 -1.74 -5.51 8.32
CA THR A 492 -2.62 -4.85 9.28
C THR A 492 -4.06 -4.84 8.74
N SER A 493 -4.96 -5.62 9.34
CA SER A 493 -6.40 -5.61 9.05
C SER A 493 -7.21 -5.07 10.24
N VAL A 494 -8.05 -4.06 10.01
CA VAL A 494 -8.91 -3.44 11.02
C VAL A 494 -10.30 -3.23 10.43
N GLY A 495 -11.25 -4.05 10.85
CA GLY A 495 -12.61 -4.13 10.31
C GLY A 495 -13.02 -5.57 9.99
N SER A 496 -14.31 -5.85 10.09
CA SER A 496 -14.81 -7.20 9.79
C SER A 496 -14.60 -7.54 8.32
N TYR A 497 -14.12 -8.76 8.06
CA TYR A 497 -13.74 -9.27 6.72
C TYR A 497 -12.64 -8.46 5.99
N ALA A 498 -11.84 -7.66 6.69
CA ALA A 498 -10.64 -7.05 6.11
C ALA A 498 -9.56 -8.13 5.85
N LEU A 499 -8.90 -8.11 4.68
CA LEU A 499 -7.94 -9.15 4.22
C LEU A 499 -8.50 -10.60 4.28
N TYR A 500 -9.79 -10.80 4.02
CA TYR A 500 -10.45 -12.11 4.26
C TYR A 500 -9.79 -13.30 3.53
N SER A 501 -9.41 -13.16 2.24
CA SER A 501 -8.88 -14.27 1.41
C SER A 501 -7.42 -14.14 0.96
N THR A 502 -6.52 -13.56 1.77
CA THR A 502 -5.11 -13.35 1.40
C THR A 502 -4.25 -14.62 1.46
N SER A 503 -3.89 -15.22 0.33
CA SER A 503 -3.00 -16.40 0.35
C SER A 503 -1.53 -16.06 0.64
N THR A 504 -0.99 -15.06 -0.05
CA THR A 504 0.47 -14.79 -0.14
C THR A 504 0.87 -13.32 0.03
N GLY A 505 -0.06 -12.37 -0.07
CA GLY A 505 0.23 -10.94 0.03
C GLY A 505 0.76 -10.50 1.40
N ALA A 506 1.89 -9.81 1.43
CA ALA A 506 2.52 -9.21 2.62
C ALA A 506 2.44 -7.67 2.61
N GLU A 507 2.72 -7.02 3.74
CA GLU A 507 2.84 -5.56 3.88
C GLU A 507 1.57 -4.78 3.48
N ASN A 508 0.39 -5.37 3.67
CA ASN A 508 -0.89 -4.76 3.34
C ASN A 508 -1.54 -4.09 4.56
N THR A 509 -2.05 -2.88 4.39
CA THR A 509 -2.89 -2.18 5.37
C THR A 509 -4.34 -2.11 4.87
N ALA A 510 -5.28 -2.67 5.63
CA ALA A 510 -6.70 -2.73 5.31
C ALA A 510 -7.55 -2.21 6.48
N LEU A 511 -8.07 -0.99 6.36
CA LEU A 511 -8.89 -0.32 7.38
C LEU A 511 -10.32 -0.11 6.85
N GLY A 512 -11.25 -0.94 7.27
CA GLY A 512 -12.67 -0.85 6.90
C GLY A 512 -13.34 -2.20 6.71
N TYR A 513 -14.68 -2.20 6.67
CA TYR A 513 -15.46 -3.39 6.34
C TYR A 513 -15.14 -3.87 4.92
N ARG A 514 -14.71 -5.13 4.78
CA ARG A 514 -14.31 -5.74 3.49
C ARG A 514 -13.22 -4.98 2.71
N ALA A 515 -12.39 -4.18 3.37
CA ALA A 515 -11.19 -3.62 2.75
C ALA A 515 -10.23 -4.76 2.33
N LEU A 516 -9.77 -4.76 1.09
CA LEU A 516 -8.92 -5.83 0.51
C LEU A 516 -9.48 -7.26 0.69
N TYR A 517 -10.80 -7.42 0.57
CA TYR A 517 -11.48 -8.71 0.80
C TYR A 517 -10.92 -9.88 -0.02
N ALA A 518 -10.65 -9.66 -1.31
CA ALA A 518 -10.32 -10.71 -2.29
C ALA A 518 -8.84 -10.85 -2.68
N ASN A 519 -7.91 -10.05 -2.12
CA ASN A 519 -6.50 -10.00 -2.57
C ASN A 519 -5.81 -11.36 -2.48
N THR A 520 -5.64 -12.08 -3.60
CA THR A 520 -5.11 -13.45 -3.57
C THR A 520 -3.59 -13.49 -3.48
N THR A 521 -2.85 -12.60 -4.17
CA THR A 521 -1.44 -12.85 -4.51
C THR A 521 -0.41 -11.73 -4.33
N THR A 522 -0.80 -10.47 -4.07
CA THR A 522 0.18 -9.35 -4.06
C THR A 522 0.22 -8.54 -2.76
N GLY A 523 1.32 -7.81 -2.56
CA GLY A 523 1.62 -7.07 -1.34
C GLY A 523 1.75 -5.56 -1.55
N GLY A 524 2.05 -4.86 -0.45
CA GLY A 524 2.26 -3.41 -0.41
C GLY A 524 0.99 -2.58 -0.64
N LEU A 525 -0.20 -3.14 -0.37
CA LEU A 525 -1.48 -2.49 -0.64
C LEU A 525 -1.95 -1.68 0.57
N THR A 526 -2.34 -0.42 0.34
CA THR A 526 -2.98 0.42 1.36
C THR A 526 -4.43 0.66 0.99
N ALA A 527 -5.37 0.21 1.81
CA ALA A 527 -6.81 0.36 1.61
C ALA A 527 -7.47 0.90 2.89
N ALA A 528 -8.04 2.11 2.84
CA ALA A 528 -8.73 2.73 3.97
C ALA A 528 -10.10 3.26 3.54
N GLY A 529 -11.15 2.58 3.99
CA GLY A 529 -12.54 2.77 3.57
C GLY A 529 -13.24 1.43 3.45
N ALA A 530 -14.55 1.40 3.67
CA ALA A 530 -15.32 0.18 3.43
C ALA A 530 -15.29 -0.15 1.93
N TYR A 531 -15.07 -1.43 1.61
CA TYR A 531 -14.93 -1.97 0.25
C TYR A 531 -13.79 -1.38 -0.60
N ALA A 532 -12.83 -0.67 0.00
CA ALA A 532 -11.63 -0.23 -0.73
C ALA A 532 -10.80 -1.44 -1.21
N LEU A 533 -10.41 -1.45 -2.49
CA LEU A 533 -9.74 -2.58 -3.17
C LEU A 533 -10.43 -3.95 -2.96
N GLN A 534 -11.77 -3.99 -2.84
CA GLN A 534 -12.49 -5.22 -2.47
C GLN A 534 -12.19 -6.43 -3.37
N ALA A 535 -12.17 -6.23 -4.70
CA ALA A 535 -12.06 -7.31 -5.69
C ALA A 535 -10.65 -7.48 -6.30
N ASN A 536 -9.64 -6.76 -5.80
CA ASN A 536 -8.27 -6.90 -6.29
C ASN A 536 -7.78 -8.34 -6.12
N THR A 537 -7.07 -8.88 -7.11
CA THR A 537 -6.54 -10.26 -7.07
C THR A 537 -5.02 -10.30 -7.24
N THR A 538 -4.48 -9.58 -8.23
CA THR A 538 -3.07 -9.63 -8.65
C THR A 538 -2.42 -8.26 -8.81
N GLY A 539 -3.16 -7.15 -8.58
CA GLY A 539 -2.62 -5.79 -8.70
C GLY A 539 -1.85 -5.36 -7.45
N GLY A 540 -0.52 -5.32 -7.51
CA GLY A 540 0.36 -4.91 -6.40
C GLY A 540 0.48 -3.40 -6.19
N ALA A 541 0.99 -3.00 -5.01
CA ALA A 541 1.39 -1.62 -4.68
C ALA A 541 0.32 -0.51 -4.88
N ASN A 542 -0.97 -0.84 -4.81
CA ASN A 542 -2.06 0.13 -4.91
C ASN A 542 -2.36 0.83 -3.58
N THR A 543 -2.72 2.11 -3.66
CA THR A 543 -3.19 2.94 -2.55
C THR A 543 -4.63 3.39 -2.80
N ALA A 544 -5.53 3.14 -1.86
CA ALA A 544 -6.97 3.41 -1.96
C ALA A 544 -7.51 4.04 -0.66
N PHE A 545 -7.88 5.31 -0.68
CA PHE A 545 -8.50 6.03 0.44
C PHE A 545 -9.90 6.52 0.05
N GLY A 546 -10.93 5.85 0.56
CA GLY A 546 -12.32 6.20 0.28
C GLY A 546 -13.25 4.99 0.27
N PHE A 547 -14.55 5.26 0.39
CA PHE A 547 -15.58 4.25 0.16
C PHE A 547 -15.51 3.79 -1.31
N TYR A 548 -15.44 2.47 -1.53
CA TYR A 548 -15.27 1.83 -2.83
C TYR A 548 -14.09 2.33 -3.71
N ALA A 549 -13.08 3.01 -3.15
CA ALA A 549 -11.88 3.39 -3.92
C ALA A 549 -11.18 2.12 -4.48
N LEU A 550 -10.94 2.08 -5.79
CA LEU A 550 -10.46 0.89 -6.53
C LEU A 550 -11.25 -0.41 -6.28
N SER A 551 -12.55 -0.30 -5.94
CA SER A 551 -13.44 -1.43 -5.55
C SER A 551 -13.35 -2.65 -6.47
N THR A 552 -13.46 -2.44 -7.79
CA THR A 552 -13.43 -3.49 -8.81
C THR A 552 -12.15 -3.47 -9.65
N ASN A 553 -11.04 -2.99 -9.09
CA ASN A 553 -9.72 -3.32 -9.62
C ASN A 553 -9.52 -4.84 -9.52
N VAL A 554 -8.89 -5.46 -10.53
CA VAL A 554 -8.59 -6.91 -10.56
C VAL A 554 -7.09 -7.18 -10.68
N THR A 555 -6.40 -6.45 -11.57
CA THR A 555 -4.99 -6.68 -11.96
C THR A 555 -4.14 -5.40 -12.01
N GLY A 556 -4.75 -4.22 -11.93
CA GLY A 556 -4.06 -2.93 -12.08
C GLY A 556 -3.17 -2.65 -10.88
N ALA A 557 -1.93 -2.21 -11.11
CA ALA A 557 -0.89 -2.03 -10.10
C ALA A 557 -0.34 -0.60 -10.05
N TYR A 558 0.23 -0.23 -8.90
CA TYR A 558 0.80 1.10 -8.63
C TYR A 558 -0.19 2.27 -8.79
N ASN A 559 -1.49 2.02 -8.62
CA ASN A 559 -2.52 3.05 -8.70
C ASN A 559 -2.75 3.73 -7.35
N THR A 560 -2.99 5.04 -7.35
CA THR A 560 -3.33 5.84 -6.16
C THR A 560 -4.71 6.45 -6.35
N ALA A 561 -5.70 6.01 -5.57
CA ALA A 561 -7.08 6.50 -5.62
C ALA A 561 -7.50 7.08 -4.26
N VAL A 562 -7.96 8.34 -4.26
CA VAL A 562 -8.33 9.09 -3.05
C VAL A 562 -9.64 9.83 -3.31
N GLY A 563 -10.74 9.29 -2.78
CA GLY A 563 -12.10 9.82 -2.95
C GLY A 563 -13.17 8.73 -2.92
N PHE A 564 -14.43 9.15 -2.79
CA PHE A 564 -15.60 8.28 -3.01
C PHE A 564 -15.60 7.83 -4.47
N ASP A 565 -15.71 6.51 -4.71
CA ASP A 565 -15.69 5.87 -6.03
C ASP A 565 -14.51 6.28 -6.93
N ALA A 566 -13.39 6.73 -6.32
CA ALA A 566 -12.17 7.08 -7.05
C ALA A 566 -11.59 5.81 -7.72
N MET A 567 -11.43 5.88 -9.04
CA MET A 567 -10.91 4.80 -9.88
C MET A 567 -11.65 3.45 -9.67
N TRP A 568 -12.98 3.51 -9.48
CA TRP A 568 -13.86 2.38 -9.13
C TRP A 568 -13.50 1.08 -9.86
N SER A 569 -13.38 1.12 -11.19
CA SER A 569 -12.96 0.00 -12.03
C SER A 569 -11.68 0.34 -12.78
N SER A 570 -10.64 -0.49 -12.62
CA SER A 570 -9.46 -0.42 -13.48
C SER A 570 -8.67 -1.71 -13.53
N THR A 571 -8.07 -2.00 -14.69
CA THR A 571 -6.98 -2.97 -14.89
C THR A 571 -5.72 -2.31 -15.42
N GLY A 572 -5.72 -0.99 -15.60
CA GLY A 572 -4.55 -0.18 -15.94
C GLY A 572 -3.60 0.03 -14.75
N ASN A 573 -2.37 0.45 -15.06
CA ASN A 573 -1.30 0.69 -14.07
C ASN A 573 -0.92 2.17 -13.98
N TYR A 574 -0.30 2.57 -12.87
CA TYR A 574 0.26 3.91 -12.65
C TYR A 574 -0.75 5.08 -12.76
N GLY A 575 -2.02 4.82 -12.47
CA GLY A 575 -3.07 5.84 -12.41
C GLY A 575 -3.09 6.59 -11.06
N THR A 576 -3.25 7.90 -11.10
CA THR A 576 -3.48 8.75 -9.92
C THR A 576 -4.84 9.41 -10.03
N ALA A 577 -5.74 9.18 -9.07
CA ALA A 577 -7.11 9.68 -9.02
C ALA A 577 -7.37 10.35 -7.67
N LEU A 578 -7.40 11.68 -7.63
CA LEU A 578 -7.65 12.49 -6.43
C LEU A 578 -8.94 13.31 -6.60
N GLY A 579 -10.03 12.83 -6.03
CA GLY A 579 -11.36 13.41 -6.17
C GLY A 579 -12.44 12.35 -6.27
N SER A 580 -13.68 12.73 -5.94
CA SER A 580 -14.83 11.82 -6.08
C SER A 580 -15.09 11.52 -7.56
N HIS A 581 -15.26 10.24 -7.89
CA HIS A 581 -15.42 9.69 -9.24
C HIS A 581 -14.29 10.05 -10.25
N ALA A 582 -13.10 10.44 -9.79
CA ALA A 582 -11.94 10.61 -10.67
C ALA A 582 -11.52 9.25 -11.27
N LEU A 583 -11.28 9.17 -12.59
CA LEU A 583 -10.94 7.94 -13.33
C LEU A 583 -11.93 6.75 -13.15
N TYR A 584 -13.20 7.02 -12.80
CA TYR A 584 -14.21 6.01 -12.44
C TYR A 584 -14.31 4.80 -13.40
N SER A 585 -14.24 5.03 -14.71
CA SER A 585 -14.47 4.01 -15.76
C SER A 585 -13.21 3.37 -16.36
N ASN A 586 -12.01 3.68 -15.85
CA ASN A 586 -10.71 3.48 -16.52
C ASN A 586 -10.32 2.00 -16.72
N THR A 587 -10.91 1.30 -17.68
CA THR A 587 -10.68 -0.14 -17.90
C THR A 587 -9.21 -0.49 -18.10
N SER A 588 -8.52 -0.02 -19.14
CA SER A 588 -7.12 -0.41 -19.41
C SER A 588 -6.12 0.76 -19.59
N GLY A 589 -6.58 2.00 -19.56
CA GLY A 589 -5.73 3.18 -19.71
C GLY A 589 -4.67 3.32 -18.60
N GLY A 590 -3.39 3.21 -18.95
CA GLY A 590 -2.27 3.38 -18.01
C GLY A 590 -1.76 4.82 -17.88
N THR A 591 -1.01 5.10 -16.81
CA THR A 591 -0.26 6.35 -16.60
C THR A 591 -1.12 7.63 -16.60
N ASN A 592 -2.37 7.55 -16.15
CA ASN A 592 -3.29 8.69 -16.14
C ASN A 592 -3.27 9.44 -14.80
N THR A 593 -3.23 10.76 -14.82
CA THR A 593 -3.40 11.62 -13.63
C THR A 593 -4.73 12.36 -13.73
N ALA A 594 -5.61 12.20 -12.74
CA ALA A 594 -6.90 12.86 -12.62
C ALA A 594 -7.04 13.49 -11.23
N VAL A 595 -7.19 14.81 -11.17
CA VAL A 595 -7.30 15.57 -9.92
C VAL A 595 -8.48 16.54 -10.04
N GLY A 596 -9.55 16.26 -9.29
CA GLY A 596 -10.82 17.00 -9.35
C GLY A 596 -12.03 16.07 -9.32
N TYR A 597 -13.21 16.67 -9.13
CA TYR A 597 -14.48 15.96 -9.29
C TYR A 597 -14.66 15.52 -10.75
N THR A 598 -14.99 14.24 -10.96
CA THR A 598 -15.27 13.63 -12.28
C THR A 598 -14.20 13.85 -13.37
N ALA A 599 -12.95 14.14 -12.99
CA ALA A 599 -11.83 14.21 -13.94
C ALA A 599 -11.57 12.82 -14.58
N LEU A 600 -11.47 12.77 -15.92
CA LEU A 600 -11.36 11.53 -16.72
C LEU A 600 -12.46 10.48 -16.42
N TYR A 601 -13.68 10.89 -16.04
CA TYR A 601 -14.78 10.01 -15.61
C TYR A 601 -15.13 8.87 -16.58
N LEU A 602 -15.24 9.15 -17.88
CA LEU A 602 -15.54 8.17 -18.95
C LEU A 602 -14.30 7.68 -19.70
N ASN A 603 -13.09 7.85 -19.16
CA ASN A 603 -11.93 7.22 -19.76
C ASN A 603 -12.05 5.69 -19.67
N THR A 604 -11.71 4.97 -20.74
CA THR A 604 -11.72 3.50 -20.76
C THR A 604 -10.33 2.97 -21.08
N THR A 605 -9.81 3.24 -22.27
CA THR A 605 -8.52 2.71 -22.75
C THR A 605 -7.46 3.79 -22.97
N GLY A 606 -7.81 5.07 -22.84
CA GLY A 606 -6.89 6.19 -23.03
C GLY A 606 -5.84 6.27 -21.93
N GLY A 607 -4.56 6.34 -22.29
CA GLY A 607 -3.42 6.39 -21.37
C GLY A 607 -2.53 7.63 -21.53
N ASN A 608 -1.69 7.88 -20.52
CA ASN A 608 -0.78 9.03 -20.42
C ASN A 608 -1.50 10.40 -20.44
N ASN A 609 -2.74 10.47 -19.94
CA ASN A 609 -3.51 11.72 -19.86
C ASN A 609 -3.34 12.40 -18.49
N THR A 610 -3.25 13.73 -18.47
CA THR A 610 -3.20 14.54 -17.24
C THR A 610 -4.39 15.49 -17.22
N ALA A 611 -5.28 15.34 -16.23
CA ALA A 611 -6.49 16.15 -16.05
C ALA A 611 -6.52 16.74 -14.63
N LEU A 612 -6.46 18.06 -14.52
CA LEU A 612 -6.48 18.81 -13.25
C LEU A 612 -7.57 19.91 -13.33
N GLY A 613 -8.70 19.65 -12.69
CA GLY A 613 -9.90 20.48 -12.71
C GLY A 613 -11.18 19.65 -12.63
N SER A 614 -12.29 20.28 -12.22
CA SER A 614 -13.61 19.61 -12.26
C SER A 614 -14.02 19.34 -13.71
N GLU A 615 -14.51 18.14 -14.01
CA GLU A 615 -14.90 17.69 -15.36
C GLU A 615 -13.80 17.80 -16.44
N ALA A 616 -12.52 17.94 -16.03
CA ALA A 616 -11.39 17.95 -16.96
C ALA A 616 -11.29 16.61 -17.70
N ALA A 617 -11.26 16.66 -19.04
CA ALA A 617 -11.26 15.51 -19.94
C ALA A 617 -12.37 14.46 -19.66
N TYR A 618 -13.55 14.90 -19.19
CA TYR A 618 -14.66 14.05 -18.73
C TYR A 618 -15.02 12.88 -19.69
N SER A 619 -15.08 13.12 -21.01
CA SER A 619 -15.51 12.14 -22.02
C SER A 619 -14.38 11.36 -22.72
N ASN A 620 -13.15 11.34 -22.18
CA ASN A 620 -11.92 10.86 -22.85
C ASN A 620 -11.82 9.32 -23.02
N SER A 621 -12.74 8.75 -23.79
CA SER A 621 -12.94 7.30 -23.95
C SER A 621 -11.68 6.49 -24.31
N THR A 622 -10.96 6.86 -25.38
CA THR A 622 -9.83 6.07 -25.91
C THR A 622 -8.57 6.89 -26.21
N ALA A 623 -8.62 8.22 -26.01
CA ALA A 623 -7.56 9.11 -26.44
C ALA A 623 -6.36 9.15 -25.47
N ASN A 624 -5.17 9.26 -26.03
CA ASN A 624 -3.88 9.19 -25.35
C ASN A 624 -3.15 10.54 -25.33
N GLY A 625 -2.35 10.78 -24.28
CA GLY A 625 -1.36 11.86 -24.25
C GLY A 625 -1.95 13.27 -24.10
N ASN A 626 -3.18 13.42 -23.61
CA ASN A 626 -3.83 14.71 -23.46
C ASN A 626 -3.50 15.38 -22.12
N THR A 627 -3.26 16.69 -22.13
CA THR A 627 -3.15 17.53 -20.93
C THR A 627 -4.35 18.47 -20.86
N ALA A 628 -5.10 18.45 -19.76
CA ALA A 628 -6.31 19.23 -19.50
C ALA A 628 -6.20 19.91 -18.12
N LEU A 629 -5.80 21.18 -18.10
CA LEU A 629 -5.61 21.99 -16.89
C LEU A 629 -6.65 23.10 -16.81
N GLY A 630 -7.65 22.93 -15.95
CA GLY A 630 -8.76 23.86 -15.76
C GLY A 630 -10.12 23.16 -15.80
N THR A 631 -11.13 23.78 -15.17
CA THR A 631 -12.51 23.28 -15.19
C THR A 631 -13.00 23.09 -16.62
N SER A 632 -13.48 21.89 -16.93
CA SER A 632 -14.01 21.50 -18.24
C SER A 632 -13.05 21.70 -19.43
N ALA A 633 -11.73 21.72 -19.20
CA ALA A 633 -10.75 21.61 -20.28
C ALA A 633 -10.89 20.23 -20.98
N LEU A 634 -10.90 20.20 -22.32
CA LEU A 634 -11.10 18.99 -23.14
C LEU A 634 -12.37 18.17 -22.80
N ARG A 635 -13.41 18.79 -22.22
CA ARG A 635 -14.57 18.11 -21.61
C ARG A 635 -15.20 17.01 -22.47
N THR A 636 -15.48 17.28 -23.76
CA THR A 636 -16.15 16.31 -24.64
C THR A 636 -15.21 15.57 -25.59
N ASN A 637 -13.88 15.68 -25.40
CA ASN A 637 -12.91 14.97 -26.21
C ASN A 637 -12.95 13.48 -25.93
N SER A 638 -13.21 12.66 -26.96
CA SER A 638 -13.31 11.20 -26.86
C SER A 638 -12.17 10.44 -27.55
N THR A 639 -11.71 10.97 -28.71
CA THR A 639 -10.73 10.32 -29.60
C THR A 639 -9.48 11.16 -29.90
N GLY A 640 -9.52 12.48 -29.65
CA GLY A 640 -8.43 13.37 -30.01
C GLY A 640 -7.20 13.19 -29.11
N THR A 641 -6.07 12.79 -29.68
CA THR A 641 -4.81 12.50 -28.96
C THR A 641 -3.87 13.72 -28.87
N THR A 642 -2.88 13.67 -27.98
CA THR A 642 -1.76 14.63 -27.93
C THR A 642 -2.16 16.11 -27.85
N ASN A 643 -3.34 16.41 -27.29
CA ASN A 643 -3.83 17.77 -27.10
C ASN A 643 -3.33 18.38 -25.78
N THR A 644 -3.07 19.69 -25.77
CA THR A 644 -2.78 20.47 -24.55
C THR A 644 -3.81 21.56 -24.41
N ALA A 645 -4.62 21.52 -23.34
CA ALA A 645 -5.64 22.49 -22.99
C ALA A 645 -5.36 23.08 -21.61
N VAL A 646 -5.02 24.37 -21.55
CA VAL A 646 -4.71 25.08 -20.30
C VAL A 646 -5.60 26.31 -20.20
N GLY A 647 -6.62 26.23 -19.35
CA GLY A 647 -7.64 27.25 -19.16
C GLY A 647 -9.03 26.65 -19.01
N MET A 648 -9.92 27.37 -18.33
CA MET A 648 -11.32 26.98 -18.22
C MET A 648 -11.94 26.87 -19.62
N GLU A 649 -12.59 25.73 -19.88
CA GLU A 649 -13.27 25.41 -21.15
C GLU A 649 -12.36 25.47 -22.41
N ALA A 650 -11.03 25.37 -22.25
CA ALA A 650 -10.11 25.24 -23.40
C ALA A 650 -10.33 23.89 -24.12
N LEU A 651 -10.38 23.91 -25.45
CA LEU A 651 -10.65 22.73 -26.30
C LEU A 651 -11.93 21.94 -25.91
N TRP A 652 -12.96 22.60 -25.38
CA TRP A 652 -14.19 21.96 -24.86
C TRP A 652 -14.78 20.90 -25.80
N SER A 653 -14.98 21.24 -27.08
CA SER A 653 -15.68 20.41 -28.08
C SER A 653 -14.77 19.42 -28.85
N ASN A 654 -13.46 19.50 -28.64
CA ASN A 654 -12.44 18.91 -29.51
C ASN A 654 -12.59 17.39 -29.70
N THR A 655 -12.45 16.87 -30.92
CA THR A 655 -12.29 15.42 -31.18
C THR A 655 -11.05 15.06 -32.02
N ALA A 656 -10.30 16.07 -32.46
CA ALA A 656 -9.07 15.97 -33.25
C ALA A 656 -7.79 15.91 -32.41
N GLY A 657 -6.66 15.58 -33.04
CA GLY A 657 -5.36 15.46 -32.36
C GLY A 657 -4.44 16.67 -32.48
N SER A 658 -3.45 16.72 -31.58
CA SER A 658 -2.29 17.63 -31.63
C SER A 658 -2.61 19.13 -31.58
N ASN A 659 -3.69 19.53 -30.90
CA ASN A 659 -4.03 20.94 -30.69
C ASN A 659 -3.47 21.46 -29.35
N ALA A 660 -2.95 22.69 -29.34
CA ALA A 660 -2.41 23.36 -28.15
C ALA A 660 -3.18 24.66 -27.86
N ALA A 661 -4.07 24.64 -26.88
CA ALA A 661 -4.89 25.77 -26.44
C ALA A 661 -4.50 26.26 -25.04
N VAL A 662 -4.12 27.53 -24.92
CA VAL A 662 -3.72 28.17 -23.65
C VAL A 662 -4.50 29.48 -23.48
N GLY A 663 -5.54 29.47 -22.66
CA GLY A 663 -6.42 30.60 -22.41
C GLY A 663 -7.88 30.18 -22.18
N TYR A 664 -8.68 31.07 -21.58
CA TYR A 664 -10.12 30.85 -21.42
C TYR A 664 -10.78 30.71 -22.80
N ARG A 665 -11.48 29.58 -23.02
CA ARG A 665 -12.17 29.24 -24.28
C ARG A 665 -11.30 29.28 -25.55
N ALA A 666 -9.98 29.06 -25.43
CA ALA A 666 -9.12 28.86 -26.60
C ALA A 666 -9.51 27.53 -27.31
N LEU A 667 -9.69 27.57 -28.64
CA LEU A 667 -10.20 26.47 -29.48
C LEU A 667 -11.51 25.80 -28.97
N TYR A 668 -12.39 26.56 -28.32
CA TYR A 668 -13.61 26.04 -27.66
C TYR A 668 -14.52 25.19 -28.57
N SER A 669 -14.79 25.69 -29.79
CA SER A 669 -15.73 25.05 -30.75
C SER A 669 -15.09 23.98 -31.63
N ASN A 670 -13.80 23.69 -31.46
CA ASN A 670 -13.09 22.78 -32.36
C ASN A 670 -13.72 21.40 -32.33
N SER A 671 -13.86 20.76 -33.49
CA SER A 671 -14.26 19.36 -33.60
C SER A 671 -13.15 18.58 -34.30
N THR A 672 -13.04 18.70 -35.62
CA THR A 672 -12.12 17.89 -36.44
C THR A 672 -10.82 18.61 -36.87
N GLY A 673 -10.64 19.90 -36.54
CA GLY A 673 -9.40 20.62 -36.84
C GLY A 673 -8.21 20.11 -36.02
N ALA A 674 -7.17 19.57 -36.67
CA ALA A 674 -5.96 19.07 -36.01
C ALA A 674 -4.77 20.04 -36.15
N ASN A 675 -3.73 19.86 -35.33
CA ASN A 675 -2.45 20.61 -35.41
C ASN A 675 -2.56 22.14 -35.27
N SER A 676 -3.54 22.65 -34.52
CA SER A 676 -3.73 24.09 -34.29
C SER A 676 -3.17 24.54 -32.93
N THR A 677 -2.51 25.71 -32.90
CA THR A 677 -2.02 26.37 -31.67
C THR A 677 -2.84 27.64 -31.42
N ALA A 678 -3.36 27.83 -30.20
CA ALA A 678 -4.19 28.96 -29.80
C ALA A 678 -3.80 29.45 -28.40
N VAL A 679 -3.03 30.55 -28.34
CA VAL A 679 -2.53 31.13 -27.09
C VAL A 679 -3.17 32.51 -26.88
N GLY A 680 -4.12 32.59 -25.95
CA GLY A 680 -4.89 33.78 -25.63
C GLY A 680 -6.38 33.47 -25.40
N THR A 681 -7.04 34.29 -24.57
CA THR A 681 -8.48 34.21 -24.35
C THR A 681 -9.24 34.32 -25.69
N LEU A 682 -10.12 33.36 -25.96
CA LEU A 682 -10.91 33.25 -27.21
C LEU A 682 -10.09 33.13 -28.51
N ALA A 683 -8.80 32.75 -28.45
CA ALA A 683 -8.03 32.43 -29.64
C ALA A 683 -8.62 31.21 -30.37
N LEU A 684 -8.86 31.32 -31.69
CA LEU A 684 -9.56 30.35 -32.54
C LEU A 684 -10.91 29.85 -31.97
N PHE A 685 -11.65 30.70 -31.23
CA PHE A 685 -12.87 30.32 -30.52
C PHE A 685 -13.92 29.60 -31.38
N ALA A 686 -14.18 30.09 -32.61
CA ALA A 686 -15.20 29.57 -33.51
C ALA A 686 -14.69 28.49 -34.50
N THR A 687 -13.42 28.09 -34.44
CA THR A 687 -12.87 27.06 -35.32
C THR A 687 -13.55 25.73 -35.05
N THR A 688 -13.96 25.00 -36.09
CA THR A 688 -14.64 23.70 -36.00
C THR A 688 -13.86 22.62 -36.75
N THR A 689 -13.62 22.79 -38.05
CA THR A 689 -12.93 21.80 -38.89
C THR A 689 -11.55 22.27 -39.39
N GLY A 690 -11.22 23.55 -39.18
CA GLY A 690 -9.98 24.17 -39.65
C GLY A 690 -8.73 23.74 -38.88
N GLY A 691 -7.90 22.88 -39.47
CA GLY A 691 -6.61 22.46 -38.92
C GLY A 691 -5.40 23.32 -39.33
N GLY A 692 -4.28 23.15 -38.63
CA GLY A 692 -2.99 23.77 -38.93
C GLY A 692 -2.86 25.26 -38.58
N ASN A 693 -3.80 25.81 -37.80
CA ASN A 693 -3.85 27.25 -37.54
C ASN A 693 -3.00 27.64 -36.32
N THR A 694 -2.17 28.66 -36.44
CA THR A 694 -1.45 29.29 -35.33
C THR A 694 -2.11 30.61 -34.96
N ALA A 695 -2.47 30.79 -33.69
CA ALA A 695 -3.08 31.99 -33.14
C ALA A 695 -2.42 32.38 -31.83
N LEU A 696 -1.88 33.61 -31.74
CA LEU A 696 -1.19 34.15 -30.56
C LEU A 696 -1.70 35.55 -30.25
N GLY A 697 -2.65 35.64 -29.33
CA GLY A 697 -3.31 36.89 -28.92
C GLY A 697 -4.78 36.67 -28.52
N GLY A 698 -5.33 37.58 -27.70
CA GLY A 698 -6.76 37.54 -27.37
C GLY A 698 -7.62 37.74 -28.61
N ASN A 699 -8.61 36.86 -28.82
CA ASN A 699 -9.42 36.75 -30.04
C ASN A 699 -8.60 36.61 -31.36
N ALA A 700 -7.34 36.16 -31.31
CA ALA A 700 -6.59 35.86 -32.52
C ALA A 700 -7.28 34.73 -33.31
N GLY A 701 -7.66 35.00 -34.56
CA GLY A 701 -8.46 34.12 -35.40
C GLY A 701 -9.84 33.76 -34.82
N GLY A 702 -10.41 34.56 -33.91
CA GLY A 702 -11.62 34.19 -33.15
C GLY A 702 -12.82 33.78 -34.01
N SER A 703 -13.02 34.41 -35.17
CA SER A 703 -14.07 34.10 -36.15
C SER A 703 -13.68 33.08 -37.24
N ASN A 704 -12.47 32.54 -37.26
CA ASN A 704 -12.09 31.48 -38.20
C ASN A 704 -12.89 30.22 -37.89
N THR A 705 -13.65 29.65 -38.85
CA THR A 705 -14.47 28.44 -38.62
C THR A 705 -13.89 27.21 -39.31
N THR A 706 -13.61 27.31 -40.61
CA THR A 706 -13.14 26.20 -41.45
C THR A 706 -11.77 26.45 -42.09
N GLY A 707 -11.22 27.65 -41.96
CA GLY A 707 -9.92 28.01 -42.55
C GLY A 707 -8.75 27.20 -41.98
N THR A 708 -7.73 26.97 -42.81
CA THR A 708 -6.61 26.05 -42.54
C THR A 708 -5.23 26.69 -42.74
N ASN A 709 -4.22 26.19 -42.04
CA ASN A 709 -2.81 26.62 -42.18
C ASN A 709 -2.58 28.14 -42.00
N ASN A 710 -3.46 28.84 -41.26
CA ASN A 710 -3.37 30.29 -41.11
C ASN A 710 -2.50 30.69 -39.91
N THR A 711 -1.91 31.89 -39.94
CA THR A 711 -1.08 32.42 -38.85
C THR A 711 -1.59 33.80 -38.40
N PHE A 712 -2.16 33.88 -37.20
CA PHE A 712 -2.76 35.08 -36.61
C PHE A 712 -2.00 35.49 -35.35
N ILE A 713 -1.14 36.51 -35.42
CA ILE A 713 -0.30 36.92 -34.28
C ILE A 713 -0.64 38.36 -33.91
N GLY A 714 -1.26 38.56 -32.74
CA GLY A 714 -1.72 39.86 -32.24
C GLY A 714 -3.15 39.79 -31.69
N TYR A 715 -3.48 40.69 -30.75
CA TYR A 715 -4.85 40.85 -30.28
C TYR A 715 -5.76 41.26 -31.45
N LEU A 716 -6.90 40.56 -31.62
CA LEU A 716 -7.84 40.68 -32.76
C LEU A 716 -7.25 40.37 -34.16
N ALA A 717 -6.00 39.90 -34.28
CA ALA A 717 -5.45 39.48 -35.57
C ALA A 717 -6.32 38.37 -36.18
N GLY A 718 -6.73 38.49 -37.45
CA GLY A 718 -7.61 37.53 -38.11
C GLY A 718 -9.08 37.54 -37.66
N ASN A 719 -9.49 38.33 -36.65
CA ASN A 719 -10.82 38.16 -36.03
C ASN A 719 -12.02 38.64 -36.88
N ALA A 720 -11.80 39.45 -37.92
CA ALA A 720 -12.80 39.86 -38.90
C ALA A 720 -12.46 39.36 -40.32
N SER A 721 -11.59 38.36 -40.41
CA SER A 721 -11.14 37.76 -41.66
C SER A 721 -12.16 36.73 -42.19
N SER A 722 -12.03 36.35 -43.46
CA SER A 722 -12.91 35.34 -44.07
C SER A 722 -12.79 34.00 -43.32
N THR A 723 -13.93 33.35 -43.07
CA THR A 723 -14.05 32.23 -42.13
C THR A 723 -13.43 30.91 -42.62
N GLY A 724 -13.06 30.85 -43.90
CA GLY A 724 -12.55 29.68 -44.62
C GLY A 724 -11.23 29.89 -45.37
N LEU A 725 -10.37 30.81 -44.92
CA LEU A 725 -9.10 31.10 -45.58
C LEU A 725 -8.07 29.98 -45.44
N THR A 726 -7.16 29.86 -46.41
CA THR A 726 -6.06 28.88 -46.38
C THR A 726 -4.71 29.56 -46.59
N ASN A 727 -3.69 29.18 -45.83
CA ASN A 727 -2.33 29.74 -45.90
C ASN A 727 -2.30 31.29 -45.73
N ALA A 728 -3.24 31.86 -44.98
CA ALA A 728 -3.34 33.31 -44.77
C ALA A 728 -2.64 33.72 -43.47
N THR A 729 -1.84 34.78 -43.51
CA THR A 729 -1.06 35.28 -42.37
C THR A 729 -1.41 36.72 -42.05
N ALA A 730 -1.67 37.03 -40.78
CA ALA A 730 -1.90 38.37 -40.26
C ALA A 730 -1.11 38.55 -38.95
N ILE A 731 -0.10 39.43 -38.97
CA ILE A 731 0.81 39.66 -37.83
C ILE A 731 0.73 41.13 -37.42
N GLY A 732 -0.01 41.41 -36.34
CA GLY A 732 -0.16 42.73 -35.73
C GLY A 732 -1.51 42.90 -35.01
N TYR A 733 -1.63 43.95 -34.18
CA TYR A 733 -2.90 44.33 -33.57
C TYR A 733 -3.98 44.54 -34.65
N ASN A 734 -5.14 43.90 -34.45
CA ASN A 734 -6.32 43.97 -35.34
C ASN A 734 -6.02 43.77 -36.84
N THR A 735 -4.92 43.09 -37.18
CA THR A 735 -4.52 42.92 -38.58
C THR A 735 -5.44 41.89 -39.23
N GLN A 736 -6.09 42.25 -40.34
CA GLN A 736 -7.06 41.39 -41.02
C GLN A 736 -6.53 40.95 -42.38
N VAL A 737 -6.92 39.74 -42.78
CA VAL A 737 -6.54 39.13 -44.06
C VAL A 737 -7.80 38.60 -44.75
N THR A 738 -7.98 38.88 -46.03
CA THR A 738 -9.24 38.62 -46.75
C THR A 738 -9.14 37.57 -47.84
N GLN A 739 -7.92 37.07 -48.13
CA GLN A 739 -7.65 36.15 -49.23
C GLN A 739 -6.63 35.07 -48.83
N SER A 740 -6.79 33.87 -49.38
CA SER A 740 -5.88 32.74 -49.16
C SER A 740 -4.52 32.98 -49.80
N ASN A 741 -3.46 32.40 -49.21
CA ASN A 741 -2.06 32.54 -49.65
C ASN A 741 -1.52 33.99 -49.62
N THR A 742 -1.99 34.81 -48.67
CA THR A 742 -1.52 36.20 -48.49
C THR A 742 -0.93 36.44 -47.10
N VAL A 743 0.00 37.39 -46.99
CA VAL A 743 0.68 37.78 -45.74
C VAL A 743 0.48 39.27 -45.51
N ILE A 744 -0.14 39.63 -44.39
CA ILE A 744 -0.38 41.00 -43.96
C ILE A 744 0.43 41.27 -42.68
N LEU A 745 1.28 42.28 -42.71
CA LEU A 745 2.12 42.69 -41.58
C LEU A 745 1.64 44.05 -41.06
N GLY A 746 1.00 44.03 -39.89
CA GLY A 746 0.42 45.17 -39.21
C GLY A 746 -0.85 45.73 -39.85
N ASN A 747 -1.63 46.45 -39.06
CA ASN A 747 -2.74 47.26 -39.55
C ASN A 747 -2.21 48.58 -40.13
N GLY A 748 -1.62 48.52 -41.33
CA GLY A 748 -0.98 49.66 -42.00
C GLY A 748 0.46 49.94 -41.55
N ALA A 749 1.23 48.92 -41.18
CA ALA A 749 2.62 49.10 -40.74
C ALA A 749 3.59 49.26 -41.93
N THR A 750 4.67 50.01 -41.70
CA THR A 750 5.81 50.11 -42.62
C THR A 750 6.84 49.01 -42.31
N VAL A 751 7.44 48.41 -43.34
CA VAL A 751 8.31 47.22 -43.21
C VAL A 751 9.74 47.56 -43.58
N GLY A 752 10.64 47.50 -42.60
CA GLY A 752 12.06 47.86 -42.77
C GLY A 752 12.89 46.70 -43.28
N ILE A 753 13.50 46.87 -44.46
CA ILE A 753 14.56 46.01 -44.97
C ILE A 753 15.87 46.77 -44.81
N GLY A 754 16.73 46.33 -43.88
CA GLY A 754 18.01 46.99 -43.57
C GLY A 754 17.90 48.32 -42.79
N THR A 755 16.69 48.80 -42.46
CA THR A 755 16.45 50.00 -41.65
C THR A 755 15.49 49.72 -40.50
N THR A 756 15.74 50.35 -39.34
CA THR A 756 14.83 50.34 -38.18
C THR A 756 13.74 51.40 -38.25
N THR A 757 13.81 52.33 -39.22
CA THR A 757 12.87 53.43 -39.41
C THR A 757 12.42 53.52 -40.87
N PRO A 758 11.59 52.58 -41.36
CA PRO A 758 11.04 52.61 -42.71
C PRO A 758 10.03 53.75 -42.91
N GLU A 759 10.34 54.65 -43.85
CA GLU A 759 9.57 55.87 -44.15
C GLU A 759 8.27 55.62 -44.94
N GLY A 760 8.08 54.41 -45.47
CA GLY A 760 6.92 54.04 -46.29
C GLY A 760 6.58 52.55 -46.26
N THR A 761 5.43 52.19 -46.84
CA THR A 761 4.99 50.80 -46.94
C THR A 761 5.77 50.03 -48.01
N LEU A 762 6.13 48.79 -47.72
CA LEU A 762 6.87 47.93 -48.64
C LEU A 762 5.94 47.44 -49.77
N HIS A 763 6.28 47.76 -51.01
CA HIS A 763 5.52 47.36 -52.20
C HIS A 763 6.45 46.73 -53.25
N VAL A 764 6.24 45.45 -53.56
CA VAL A 764 7.03 44.68 -54.53
C VAL A 764 6.08 43.99 -55.50
N LEU A 765 6.02 44.47 -56.75
CA LEU A 765 5.17 43.92 -57.81
C LEU A 765 5.92 42.90 -58.66
N LYS A 766 5.22 41.82 -59.04
CA LYS A 766 5.72 40.79 -59.98
C LYS A 766 5.10 40.90 -61.38
N GLY A 767 4.43 42.01 -61.67
CA GLY A 767 3.79 42.29 -62.96
C GLY A 767 4.19 43.67 -63.47
N SER A 768 4.70 43.71 -64.70
CA SER A 768 5.38 44.85 -65.33
C SER A 768 6.70 45.25 -64.66
N ALA A 769 7.75 45.44 -65.47
CA ALA A 769 8.95 46.12 -65.01
C ALA A 769 8.61 47.59 -64.78
N GLY A 770 8.61 48.04 -63.52
CA GLY A 770 8.50 49.46 -63.20
C GLY A 770 9.70 50.18 -63.80
N VAL A 771 9.45 51.19 -64.64
CA VAL A 771 10.49 52.08 -65.17
C VAL A 771 11.27 52.66 -63.99
N ALA A 772 12.59 52.55 -64.03
CA ALA A 772 13.47 53.15 -63.02
C ALA A 772 13.47 54.69 -63.22
N THR A 773 12.45 55.37 -62.69
CA THR A 773 12.34 56.83 -62.66
C THR A 773 13.32 57.41 -61.63
N ALA A 774 14.60 57.42 -62.01
CA ALA A 774 15.66 58.07 -61.29
C ALA A 774 15.49 59.60 -61.33
N ASN A 775 14.65 60.13 -60.42
CA ASN A 775 14.53 61.55 -60.15
C ASN A 775 15.82 62.10 -59.50
N GLY A 776 16.87 62.25 -60.31
CA GLY A 776 18.17 62.77 -59.91
C GLY A 776 19.37 61.97 -60.46
N ASN A 777 19.88 62.39 -61.64
CA ASN A 777 21.24 62.17 -62.16
C ASN A 777 21.92 60.79 -61.93
N SER A 778 21.16 59.70 -61.89
CA SER A 778 21.71 58.36 -61.73
C SER A 778 21.90 57.68 -63.09
N VAL A 779 23.11 57.23 -63.38
CA VAL A 779 23.46 56.62 -64.68
C VAL A 779 22.79 55.26 -64.83
N ALA A 780 22.11 55.05 -65.96
CA ALA A 780 21.57 53.74 -66.32
C ALA A 780 22.68 52.84 -66.87
N VAL A 781 23.10 51.83 -66.09
CA VAL A 781 24.12 50.85 -66.50
C VAL A 781 23.44 49.62 -67.11
N LEU A 782 23.82 49.27 -68.33
CA LEU A 782 23.26 48.14 -69.09
C LEU A 782 24.28 46.98 -69.15
N GLU A 783 24.28 46.12 -68.13
CA GLU A 783 25.16 44.95 -68.09
C GLU A 783 24.54 43.72 -68.80
N ASN A 784 24.92 43.51 -70.07
CA ASN A 784 24.89 42.17 -70.68
C ASN A 784 26.00 42.04 -71.73
N SER A 785 26.82 40.99 -71.63
CA SER A 785 28.20 40.97 -72.13
C SER A 785 28.39 40.29 -73.50
N THR A 786 27.46 40.45 -74.44
CA THR A 786 27.64 39.96 -75.84
C THR A 786 27.15 40.95 -76.89
N HIS A 787 25.89 41.41 -76.83
CA HIS A 787 25.38 42.49 -77.69
C HIS A 787 24.37 43.36 -76.93
N GLY A 788 24.63 44.68 -76.87
CA GLY A 788 23.71 45.66 -76.32
C GLY A 788 23.34 46.70 -77.37
N TYR A 789 22.10 46.69 -77.84
CA TYR A 789 21.58 47.66 -78.81
C TYR A 789 20.59 48.62 -78.13
N LEU A 790 20.78 49.93 -78.33
CA LEU A 790 19.77 50.93 -77.96
C LEU A 790 18.66 50.95 -79.02
N SER A 791 17.63 50.13 -78.83
CA SER A 791 16.46 50.10 -79.72
C SER A 791 15.57 51.32 -79.48
N ILE A 792 15.77 52.38 -80.26
CA ILE A 792 14.90 53.56 -80.25
C ILE A 792 13.63 53.21 -81.06
N LEU A 793 12.62 52.67 -80.37
CA LEU A 793 11.32 52.35 -80.99
C LEU A 793 10.56 53.64 -81.33
N THR A 794 10.32 53.89 -82.61
CA THR A 794 9.43 54.97 -83.08
C THR A 794 8.00 54.74 -82.56
N PRO A 795 7.29 55.78 -82.12
CA PRO A 795 5.85 55.70 -81.86
C PRO A 795 5.09 55.12 -83.07
N GLY A 796 4.11 54.27 -82.79
CA GLY A 796 3.36 53.57 -83.84
C GLY A 796 2.56 54.53 -84.73
N SER A 797 2.81 54.44 -86.05
CA SER A 797 2.06 55.08 -87.14
C SER A 797 1.91 56.61 -87.09
N GLY A 798 2.81 57.31 -87.81
CA GLY A 798 2.54 58.63 -88.41
C GLY A 798 3.14 59.84 -87.69
N SER A 799 4.07 60.52 -88.37
CA SER A 799 4.57 61.87 -88.03
C SER A 799 5.12 62.04 -86.59
N GLY A 800 6.05 61.17 -86.18
CA GLY A 800 6.79 61.31 -84.93
C GLY A 800 8.28 61.05 -85.11
N GLU A 801 9.11 62.06 -84.85
CA GLU A 801 10.57 61.93 -84.83
C GLU A 801 11.03 61.14 -83.59
N SER A 802 12.09 60.33 -83.74
CA SER A 802 12.71 59.60 -82.62
C SER A 802 14.23 59.62 -82.72
N GLY A 803 14.92 59.85 -81.60
CA GLY A 803 16.37 60.03 -81.62
C GLY A 803 16.98 60.33 -80.26
N ILE A 804 18.28 60.66 -80.28
CA ILE A 804 19.05 61.12 -79.12
C ILE A 804 19.21 62.64 -79.23
N LEU A 805 18.62 63.37 -78.28
CA LEU A 805 18.73 64.83 -78.18
C LEU A 805 19.88 65.22 -77.25
N PHE A 806 20.68 66.22 -77.66
CA PHE A 806 21.82 66.73 -76.91
C PHE A 806 21.60 68.19 -76.51
N GLY A 807 21.09 68.42 -75.30
CA GLY A 807 20.90 69.77 -74.76
C GLY A 807 20.01 69.84 -73.51
N ASN A 808 19.29 70.96 -73.36
CA ASN A 808 18.47 71.30 -72.20
C ASN A 808 16.97 71.32 -72.59
N PRO A 809 16.11 70.41 -72.06
CA PRO A 809 14.74 70.20 -72.51
C PRO A 809 13.77 71.41 -72.52
N GLY A 810 14.18 72.58 -72.05
CA GLY A 810 13.38 73.80 -72.00
C GLY A 810 13.57 74.78 -73.16
N ASN A 811 14.40 74.50 -74.18
CA ASN A 811 14.62 75.43 -75.30
C ASN A 811 14.72 74.72 -76.67
N ALA A 812 14.06 75.27 -77.70
CA ALA A 812 13.88 74.62 -79.01
C ALA A 812 15.06 74.83 -79.98
N ALA A 813 16.30 74.76 -79.47
CA ALA A 813 17.52 75.11 -80.22
C ALA A 813 18.56 73.96 -80.33
N ASP A 814 18.29 72.82 -79.70
CA ASP A 814 19.28 71.78 -79.45
C ASP A 814 19.53 70.85 -80.65
N GLY A 815 20.70 70.20 -80.65
CA GLY A 815 21.10 69.23 -81.67
C GLY A 815 20.70 67.80 -81.33
N GLY A 816 20.72 66.91 -82.31
CA GLY A 816 20.36 65.51 -82.11
C GLY A 816 20.74 64.60 -83.27
N ILE A 817 20.78 63.30 -82.97
CA ILE A 817 20.81 62.22 -83.97
C ILE A 817 19.39 61.66 -84.03
N ILE A 818 18.69 61.94 -85.12
CA ILE A 818 17.24 61.72 -85.26
C ILE A 818 16.97 60.83 -86.46
N TYR A 819 16.10 59.84 -86.31
CA TYR A 819 15.51 59.11 -87.42
C TYR A 819 14.17 59.74 -87.79
N ASP A 820 14.07 60.26 -89.01
CA ASP A 820 12.83 60.78 -89.59
C ASP A 820 12.19 59.72 -90.47
N ASN A 821 11.16 59.01 -89.97
CA ASN A 821 10.33 58.11 -90.79
C ASN A 821 9.05 58.79 -91.33
N GLY A 822 8.88 60.09 -91.09
CA GLY A 822 7.69 60.85 -91.44
C GLY A 822 7.78 61.59 -92.78
N GLY A 823 8.98 62.00 -93.19
CA GLY A 823 9.23 62.71 -94.45
C GLY A 823 10.22 62.03 -95.39
N THR A 824 11.37 61.58 -94.89
CA THR A 824 12.52 61.19 -95.73
C THR A 824 13.05 59.76 -95.51
N ASP A 825 12.55 59.06 -94.49
CA ASP A 825 13.02 57.74 -94.03
C ASP A 825 14.56 57.68 -93.94
N SER A 826 15.11 58.60 -93.13
CA SER A 826 16.55 58.91 -93.09
C SER A 826 17.09 59.13 -91.68
N LEU A 827 18.38 58.86 -91.50
CA LEU A 827 19.13 59.21 -90.29
C LEU A 827 19.76 60.60 -90.46
N GLN A 828 19.34 61.54 -89.63
CA GLN A 828 19.71 62.95 -89.72
C GLN A 828 20.57 63.38 -88.54
N PHE A 829 21.73 63.97 -88.83
CA PHE A 829 22.56 64.65 -87.84
C PHE A 829 22.21 66.14 -87.85
N ARG A 830 21.50 66.59 -86.81
CA ARG A 830 20.98 67.96 -86.71
C ARG A 830 21.70 68.76 -85.64
N THR A 831 21.95 70.03 -85.90
CA THR A 831 22.63 70.94 -84.97
C THR A 831 22.05 72.34 -85.02
N ASN A 832 22.15 73.07 -83.90
CA ASN A 832 21.94 74.53 -83.79
C ASN A 832 20.65 75.04 -84.49
N GLY A 833 19.51 74.86 -83.83
CA GLY A 833 18.19 75.20 -84.39
C GLY A 833 17.61 74.13 -85.32
N ASN A 834 17.82 72.85 -84.99
CA ASN A 834 17.30 71.69 -85.74
C ASN A 834 17.74 71.63 -87.23
N VAL A 835 18.86 72.26 -87.61
CA VAL A 835 19.36 72.25 -89.00
C VAL A 835 20.09 70.93 -89.28
N THR A 836 19.57 70.13 -90.21
CA THR A 836 20.23 68.93 -90.72
C THR A 836 21.52 69.30 -91.45
N ARG A 837 22.64 68.71 -91.01
CA ARG A 837 23.99 68.94 -91.58
C ARG A 837 24.51 67.77 -92.41
N MET A 838 23.94 66.60 -92.18
CA MET A 838 24.23 65.35 -92.87
C MET A 838 22.95 64.52 -92.81
N THR A 839 22.48 64.10 -93.98
CA THR A 839 21.40 63.13 -94.13
C THR A 839 22.02 61.84 -94.63
N ILE A 840 21.71 60.72 -93.98
CA ILE A 840 21.93 59.38 -94.53
C ILE A 840 20.56 58.85 -94.93
N ASP A 841 20.28 58.78 -96.23
CA ASP A 841 18.98 58.29 -96.72
C ASP A 841 18.83 56.76 -96.52
N SER A 842 17.62 56.24 -96.73
CA SER A 842 17.31 54.80 -96.67
C SER A 842 18.02 53.96 -97.74
N SER A 843 18.69 54.57 -98.71
CA SER A 843 19.55 53.91 -99.70
C SER A 843 21.04 53.93 -99.30
N GLY A 844 21.40 54.61 -98.20
CA GLY A 844 22.75 54.74 -97.68
C GLY A 844 23.57 55.89 -98.27
N ASN A 845 22.96 56.79 -99.07
CA ASN A 845 23.65 57.95 -99.61
C ASN A 845 23.86 59.00 -98.52
N VAL A 846 25.02 59.65 -98.54
CA VAL A 846 25.37 60.76 -97.63
C VAL A 846 25.30 62.07 -98.39
N ASP A 847 24.33 62.93 -98.05
CA ASP A 847 24.23 64.28 -98.62
C ASP A 847 24.88 65.34 -97.72
N THR A 848 25.53 66.32 -98.36
CA THR A 848 26.21 67.47 -97.75
C THR A 848 25.84 68.74 -98.51
N PRO A 849 24.98 69.63 -97.96
CA PRO A 849 24.41 70.73 -98.75
C PRO A 849 25.41 71.75 -99.31
N ALA A 850 25.43 71.85 -100.64
CA ALA A 850 25.86 72.95 -101.49
C ALA A 850 27.30 73.54 -101.33
N MET A 851 28.16 73.20 -102.30
CA MET A 851 29.24 74.09 -102.78
C MET A 851 29.23 74.13 -104.32
N ASP A 852 29.29 75.33 -104.90
CA ASP A 852 29.23 75.55 -106.35
C ASP A 852 30.51 75.14 -107.08
N ILE A 853 30.38 74.26 -108.08
CA ILE A 853 31.41 73.96 -109.09
C ILE A 853 30.75 73.79 -110.47
N GLY A 854 30.27 74.89 -111.04
CA GLY A 854 29.44 74.91 -112.26
C GLY A 854 30.20 74.62 -113.57
N PHE A 855 30.68 73.39 -113.77
CA PHE A 855 31.28 72.97 -115.05
C PHE A 855 30.96 71.54 -115.53
N LEU A 856 30.17 70.75 -114.79
CA LEU A 856 29.71 69.42 -115.21
C LEU A 856 28.24 69.20 -114.83
N ALA A 857 27.36 69.13 -115.83
CA ALA A 857 25.96 68.75 -115.66
C ALA A 857 25.71 67.37 -116.28
N PHE A 858 25.49 66.35 -115.43
CA PHE A 858 25.21 64.98 -115.86
C PHE A 858 23.69 64.75 -115.93
N ASN A 859 23.22 64.01 -116.95
CA ASN A 859 21.84 63.55 -117.00
C ASN A 859 21.65 62.35 -116.04
N SER A 860 20.97 62.59 -114.92
CA SER A 860 20.74 61.62 -113.83
C SER A 860 19.87 60.40 -114.19
N ALA A 861 19.49 60.23 -115.46
CA ALA A 861 18.82 59.04 -115.98
C ALA A 861 19.74 58.13 -116.83
N ASN A 862 20.92 58.62 -117.27
CA ASN A 862 21.73 57.96 -118.31
C ASN A 862 23.26 58.18 -118.20
N ASP A 863 23.78 58.84 -117.17
CA ASP A 863 25.21 59.17 -116.95
C ASP A 863 25.96 59.69 -118.19
N THR A 864 25.26 60.52 -118.97
CA THR A 864 25.76 61.14 -120.21
C THR A 864 25.37 62.61 -120.25
N ILE A 865 26.14 63.43 -120.98
CA ILE A 865 25.96 64.89 -121.01
C ILE A 865 24.92 65.25 -122.08
N LEU A 866 23.82 65.89 -121.67
CA LEU A 866 22.80 66.45 -122.57
C LEU A 866 23.22 67.83 -123.06
N VAL A 867 22.95 68.13 -124.34
CA VAL A 867 23.14 69.49 -124.88
C VAL A 867 22.02 69.83 -125.87
N SER A 868 21.27 70.91 -125.56
CA SER A 868 20.27 71.53 -126.43
C SER A 868 20.68 72.99 -126.73
N GLY A 869 20.06 73.61 -127.75
CA GLY A 869 20.45 74.95 -128.23
C GLY A 869 21.54 74.96 -129.32
N TRP A 870 21.69 73.85 -130.05
CA TRP A 870 22.61 73.70 -131.17
C TRP A 870 21.83 73.60 -132.48
N THR A 871 22.23 74.40 -133.47
CA THR A 871 21.67 74.38 -134.83
C THR A 871 22.73 73.88 -135.80
N LYS A 872 22.36 72.98 -136.72
CA LYS A 872 23.28 72.48 -137.75
C LYS A 872 23.54 73.56 -138.81
N VAL A 873 24.71 73.55 -139.43
CA VAL A 873 24.99 74.37 -140.62
C VAL A 873 24.58 73.60 -141.86
N GLU A 874 23.66 74.16 -142.64
CA GLU A 874 23.15 73.61 -143.89
C GLU A 874 23.94 74.19 -145.08
N PHE A 875 24.17 73.38 -146.12
CA PHE A 875 25.04 73.70 -147.26
C PHE A 875 24.36 73.34 -148.60
N ASP A 876 23.51 74.25 -149.08
CA ASP A 876 22.64 74.04 -150.25
C ASP A 876 23.34 74.13 -151.63
N THR A 877 24.56 74.67 -151.68
CA THR A 877 25.24 75.07 -152.92
C THR A 877 26.60 74.39 -153.05
N GLU A 878 26.64 73.28 -153.80
CA GLU A 878 27.89 72.59 -154.15
C GLU A 878 28.73 73.42 -155.14
N ILE A 879 29.99 73.68 -154.80
CA ILE A 879 30.95 74.37 -155.67
C ILE A 879 31.85 73.37 -156.42
N PHE A 880 32.28 72.29 -155.76
CA PHE A 880 33.21 71.30 -156.29
C PHE A 880 33.28 70.03 -155.43
N ASP A 881 32.56 68.97 -155.78
CA ASP A 881 32.78 67.61 -155.24
C ASP A 881 33.30 66.66 -156.34
N VAL A 882 34.58 66.25 -156.21
CA VAL A 882 35.17 65.20 -157.06
C VAL A 882 35.26 63.90 -156.27
N GLY A 883 34.09 63.25 -156.11
CA GLY A 883 33.96 61.92 -155.52
C GLY A 883 32.55 61.57 -155.03
N GLY A 884 31.67 62.55 -154.83
CA GLY A 884 30.40 62.34 -154.12
C GLY A 884 30.63 62.10 -152.63
N VAL A 885 31.59 62.84 -152.06
CA VAL A 885 32.01 62.74 -150.65
C VAL A 885 31.29 63.72 -149.74
N PHE A 886 30.55 64.69 -150.29
CA PHE A 886 29.64 65.52 -149.53
C PHE A 886 28.20 65.03 -149.69
N ASP A 887 27.59 64.66 -148.57
CA ASP A 887 26.21 64.22 -148.47
C ASP A 887 25.32 65.46 -148.40
N ASN A 888 25.04 66.05 -149.56
CA ASN A 888 24.18 67.23 -149.76
C ASN A 888 22.73 67.05 -149.23
N VAL A 889 22.33 65.85 -148.80
CA VAL A 889 21.02 65.56 -148.18
C VAL A 889 21.09 65.64 -146.66
N ASN A 890 22.30 65.58 -146.08
CA ASN A 890 22.55 65.62 -144.65
C ASN A 890 23.70 66.58 -144.30
N ASP A 891 23.97 67.59 -145.13
CA ASP A 891 24.88 68.72 -144.86
C ASP A 891 26.22 68.34 -144.21
N ARG A 892 26.86 67.28 -144.72
CA ARG A 892 28.03 66.66 -144.08
C ARG A 892 29.03 66.11 -145.09
N PHE A 893 30.30 66.17 -144.71
CA PHE A 893 31.33 65.42 -145.39
C PHE A 893 31.31 63.97 -144.90
N VAL A 894 31.36 62.99 -145.81
CA VAL A 894 31.48 61.56 -145.49
C VAL A 894 32.77 61.03 -146.12
N ALA A 895 33.70 60.55 -145.29
CA ALA A 895 34.99 60.07 -145.77
C ALA A 895 34.83 58.78 -146.60
N PRO A 896 35.22 58.76 -147.89
CA PRO A 896 35.09 57.55 -148.73
C PRO A 896 36.11 56.46 -148.38
N ALA A 897 37.15 56.80 -147.63
CA ALA A 897 38.26 55.92 -147.30
C ALA A 897 38.90 56.33 -145.96
N ALA A 898 39.63 55.42 -145.30
CA ALA A 898 40.37 55.76 -144.09
C ALA A 898 41.63 56.59 -144.41
N GLY A 899 41.81 57.74 -143.77
CA GLY A 899 42.87 58.71 -144.05
C GLY A 899 42.85 59.94 -143.13
N ALA A 900 43.84 60.82 -143.30
CA ALA A 900 43.88 62.14 -142.70
C ALA A 900 43.24 63.15 -143.67
N TYR A 901 42.28 63.94 -143.19
CA TYR A 901 41.51 64.90 -143.97
C TYR A 901 41.70 66.31 -143.43
N ALA A 902 42.07 67.25 -144.28
CA ALA A 902 42.10 68.68 -143.97
C ALA A 902 40.76 69.30 -144.32
N PHE A 903 40.28 70.14 -143.43
CA PHE A 903 39.02 70.86 -143.52
C PHE A 903 39.26 72.36 -143.34
N ASP A 904 38.55 73.18 -144.11
CA ASP A 904 38.43 74.61 -143.90
C ASP A 904 36.95 75.02 -143.98
N ALA A 905 36.52 75.82 -143.02
CA ALA A 905 35.17 76.37 -142.99
C ALA A 905 35.18 77.85 -142.60
N ALA A 906 34.21 78.58 -143.14
CA ALA A 906 33.86 79.91 -142.69
C ALA A 906 32.34 80.00 -142.63
N VAL A 907 31.78 80.13 -141.43
CA VAL A 907 30.34 80.24 -141.20
C VAL A 907 30.02 81.68 -140.85
N MET A 908 29.18 82.30 -141.65
CA MET A 908 28.77 83.70 -141.48
C MET A 908 27.41 83.73 -140.81
N CYS A 909 27.25 84.57 -139.78
CA CYS A 909 26.01 84.65 -138.99
C CYS A 909 25.53 86.11 -138.91
N ASN A 910 24.21 86.28 -138.81
CA ASN A 910 23.53 87.59 -138.81
C ASN A 910 22.78 87.81 -137.48
N ASN A 911 22.51 89.07 -137.12
CA ASN A 911 21.83 89.51 -135.88
C ASN A 911 22.49 88.97 -134.60
N ILE A 912 23.65 89.52 -134.21
CA ILE A 912 24.33 89.13 -132.96
C ILE A 912 24.00 90.11 -131.82
N THR A 913 23.39 89.59 -130.76
CA THR A 913 23.13 90.32 -129.51
C THR A 913 24.37 90.26 -128.60
N SER A 914 24.85 91.42 -128.11
CA SER A 914 26.10 91.54 -127.32
C SER A 914 26.14 90.63 -126.08
N GLY A 915 27.32 90.10 -125.75
CA GLY A 915 27.60 89.52 -124.43
C GLY A 915 27.13 88.07 -124.22
N THR A 916 26.83 87.34 -125.30
CA THR A 916 26.54 85.90 -125.23
C THR A 916 27.62 85.10 -125.98
N PRO A 917 28.24 84.08 -125.37
CA PRO A 917 29.14 83.15 -126.07
C PRO A 917 28.52 82.52 -127.32
N ARG A 918 29.20 82.64 -128.46
CA ARG A 918 28.84 82.00 -129.75
C ARG A 918 30.09 81.35 -130.36
N GLY A 919 29.88 80.29 -131.13
CA GLY A 919 30.96 79.59 -131.82
C GLY A 919 30.47 78.51 -132.75
N VAL A 920 31.36 78.12 -133.67
CA VAL A 920 31.17 77.00 -134.60
C VAL A 920 31.94 75.81 -134.04
N PHE A 921 31.34 74.62 -134.06
CA PHE A 921 31.92 73.41 -133.50
C PHE A 921 31.83 72.26 -134.49
N VAL A 922 32.89 71.46 -134.52
CA VAL A 922 33.05 70.29 -135.38
C VAL A 922 32.47 69.08 -134.66
N TYR A 923 31.56 68.39 -135.33
CA TYR A 923 31.02 67.11 -134.91
C TYR A 923 31.58 66.01 -135.81
N LYS A 924 32.00 64.89 -135.22
CA LYS A 924 32.40 63.68 -135.93
C LYS A 924 31.47 62.54 -135.56
N ASN A 925 30.87 61.89 -136.56
CA ASN A 925 29.92 60.79 -136.39
C ASN A 925 28.75 61.13 -135.43
N GLY A 926 28.27 62.37 -135.45
CA GLY A 926 27.21 62.87 -134.55
C GLY A 926 27.66 63.16 -133.10
N VAL A 927 28.95 62.99 -132.78
CA VAL A 927 29.53 63.33 -131.47
C VAL A 927 30.33 64.63 -131.59
N TRP A 928 30.18 65.53 -130.60
CA TRP A 928 30.99 66.74 -130.49
C TRP A 928 32.48 66.38 -130.44
N TYR A 929 33.31 67.02 -131.27
CA TYR A 929 34.73 66.69 -131.38
C TYR A 929 35.65 67.83 -130.92
N ILE A 930 35.54 69.03 -131.52
CA ILE A 930 36.31 70.23 -131.14
C ILE A 930 35.52 71.52 -131.43
N PRO A 931 35.81 72.65 -130.73
CA PRO A 931 35.51 73.97 -131.28
C PRO A 931 36.30 74.19 -132.58
N LEU A 932 35.66 74.78 -133.59
CA LEU A 932 36.34 75.32 -134.76
C LEU A 932 36.91 76.71 -134.44
N THR A 933 36.08 77.56 -133.86
CA THR A 933 36.42 78.92 -133.44
C THR A 933 35.34 79.47 -132.50
N TYR A 934 35.72 80.43 -131.65
CA TYR A 934 34.91 80.99 -130.57
C TYR A 934 35.26 82.47 -130.40
N SER A 935 34.26 83.34 -130.29
CA SER A 935 34.46 84.75 -129.94
C SER A 935 33.22 85.34 -129.31
N GLU A 936 33.41 86.30 -128.40
CA GLU A 936 32.37 87.19 -127.91
C GLU A 936 32.24 88.35 -128.91
N GLY A 937 31.14 88.37 -129.68
CA GLY A 937 30.93 89.36 -130.73
C GLY A 937 30.47 90.73 -130.19
N ASP A 938 31.01 91.80 -130.76
CA ASP A 938 30.57 93.18 -130.47
C ASP A 938 29.26 93.50 -131.22
N ALA A 939 28.39 94.30 -130.62
CA ALA A 939 27.05 94.60 -131.13
C ALA A 939 27.00 95.65 -132.24
N SER A 940 28.15 96.13 -132.72
CA SER A 940 28.25 97.06 -133.86
C SER A 940 28.15 96.36 -135.22
N ASP A 941 28.50 95.08 -135.31
CA ASP A 941 28.52 94.34 -136.59
C ASP A 941 27.25 93.50 -136.79
N VAL A 942 26.54 93.78 -137.88
CA VAL A 942 25.32 93.04 -138.27
C VAL A 942 25.68 91.62 -138.74
N PHE A 943 26.86 91.42 -139.30
CA PHE A 943 27.36 90.12 -139.76
C PHE A 943 28.73 89.81 -139.16
N HIS A 944 28.91 88.58 -138.68
CA HIS A 944 30.20 88.09 -138.18
C HIS A 944 30.58 86.76 -138.84
N THR A 945 31.86 86.57 -139.18
CA THR A 945 32.35 85.37 -139.88
C THR A 945 33.28 84.54 -139.01
N TYR A 946 32.77 83.40 -138.57
CA TYR A 946 33.50 82.40 -137.80
C TYR A 946 34.25 81.46 -138.75
N SER A 947 35.56 81.67 -138.92
CA SER A 947 36.41 80.84 -139.77
C SER A 947 37.47 80.05 -138.99
N GLY A 948 37.87 78.91 -139.55
CA GLY A 948 38.90 78.04 -139.00
C GLY A 948 39.17 76.83 -139.89
N SER A 949 40.36 76.26 -139.75
CA SER A 949 40.80 75.08 -140.49
C SER A 949 41.35 74.03 -139.52
N PHE A 950 41.10 72.75 -139.80
CA PHE A 950 41.42 71.63 -138.88
C PHE A 950 41.74 70.35 -139.65
N ILE A 951 42.35 69.37 -138.98
CA ILE A 951 42.71 68.07 -139.57
C ILE A 951 42.12 66.96 -138.72
N LEU A 952 41.40 66.02 -139.34
CA LEU A 952 40.86 64.82 -138.67
C LEU A 952 41.39 63.55 -139.30
N GLN A 953 41.69 62.55 -138.46
CA GLN A 953 41.77 61.17 -138.91
C GLN A 953 40.35 60.60 -139.01
N LEU A 954 39.97 60.17 -140.21
CA LEU A 954 38.66 59.58 -140.52
C LEU A 954 38.85 58.16 -141.05
N ASN A 955 37.88 57.28 -140.78
CA ASN A 955 37.71 55.98 -141.40
C ASN A 955 36.74 56.07 -142.59
N ALA A 956 36.69 55.05 -143.44
CA ALA A 956 35.66 54.96 -144.47
C ALA A 956 34.26 54.93 -143.82
N GLY A 957 33.39 55.88 -144.19
CA GLY A 957 32.06 56.06 -143.61
C GLY A 957 32.01 56.93 -142.34
N ASP A 958 33.13 57.39 -141.79
CA ASP A 958 33.11 58.47 -140.79
C ASP A 958 32.62 59.76 -141.46
N TYR A 959 31.79 60.53 -140.75
CA TYR A 959 31.25 61.80 -141.25
C TYR A 959 31.56 62.98 -140.34
N VAL A 960 31.63 64.18 -140.95
CA VAL A 960 31.99 65.44 -140.31
C VAL A 960 30.92 66.48 -140.60
N GLU A 961 30.41 67.08 -139.53
CA GLU A 961 29.33 68.06 -139.51
C GLU A 961 29.78 69.32 -138.78
N LEU A 962 29.14 70.45 -139.09
CA LEU A 962 29.32 71.71 -138.36
C LEU A 962 28.01 72.10 -137.69
N PHE A 963 28.10 72.48 -136.41
CA PHE A 963 27.00 73.02 -135.62
C PHE A 963 27.39 74.37 -135.02
N VAL A 964 26.41 75.26 -134.87
CA VAL A 964 26.56 76.57 -134.23
C VAL A 964 25.72 76.60 -132.96
N TYR A 965 26.30 77.11 -131.88
CA TYR A 965 25.56 77.31 -130.64
C TYR A 965 24.73 78.60 -130.70
N THR A 966 23.43 78.44 -130.92
CA THR A 966 22.43 79.53 -131.00
C THR A 966 21.78 79.80 -129.63
N GLY A 967 21.86 78.83 -128.70
CA GLY A 967 21.29 78.94 -127.36
C GLY A 967 19.78 79.08 -127.41
N SER A 968 19.22 80.07 -126.69
CA SER A 968 17.78 80.36 -126.66
C SER A 968 17.36 81.58 -127.49
N ASP A 969 18.24 82.12 -128.36
CA ASP A 969 17.98 83.36 -129.10
C ASP A 969 17.46 83.06 -130.52
N SER A 970 16.14 83.12 -130.70
CA SER A 970 15.45 82.68 -131.92
C SER A 970 15.64 83.58 -133.14
N ASN A 971 16.38 84.70 -133.02
CA ASN A 971 16.62 85.65 -134.11
C ASN A 971 17.98 85.48 -134.79
N TYR A 972 18.84 84.59 -134.27
CA TYR A 972 20.17 84.30 -134.80
C TYR A 972 20.10 83.19 -135.85
N TYR A 973 20.68 83.41 -137.03
CA TYR A 973 20.73 82.42 -138.11
C TYR A 973 22.02 82.50 -138.93
N VAL A 974 22.38 81.37 -139.54
CA VAL A 974 23.48 81.28 -140.51
C VAL A 974 23.06 82.02 -141.79
N TYR A 975 23.97 82.81 -142.34
CA TYR A 975 23.72 83.65 -143.50
C TYR A 975 24.43 83.13 -144.75
N GLY A 976 23.66 83.01 -145.83
CA GLY A 976 24.11 82.79 -147.20
C GLY A 976 23.16 83.52 -148.13
N ASN A 977 23.70 84.20 -149.16
CA ASN A 977 22.89 84.96 -150.11
C ASN A 977 23.02 84.38 -151.51
N GLY A 978 21.98 83.68 -151.96
CA GLY A 978 21.92 83.04 -153.27
C GLY A 978 21.89 84.04 -154.43
N GLY A 979 23.06 84.44 -154.92
CA GLY A 979 23.21 85.02 -156.27
C GLY A 979 24.17 86.19 -156.46
N ASN A 980 24.77 86.77 -155.40
CA ASN A 980 25.70 87.91 -155.54
C ASN A 980 27.01 87.72 -154.76
N GLN A 981 28.14 88.00 -155.41
CA GLN A 981 29.49 87.50 -155.06
C GLN A 981 30.20 88.22 -153.87
N GLN A 982 29.52 88.50 -152.76
CA GLN A 982 30.11 89.29 -151.66
C GLN A 982 30.01 88.68 -150.24
N ALA A 983 29.31 87.56 -150.03
CA ALA A 983 29.28 86.86 -148.74
C ALA A 983 28.89 85.39 -148.91
N TYR A 984 29.65 84.46 -148.31
CA TYR A 984 29.37 83.02 -148.35
C TYR A 984 29.73 82.33 -147.03
N THR A 985 28.77 81.60 -146.47
CA THR A 985 29.07 80.48 -145.58
C THR A 985 29.62 79.32 -146.43
N ARG A 986 30.74 78.72 -146.03
CA ARG A 986 31.41 77.63 -146.77
C ARG A 986 31.95 76.56 -145.82
N PHE A 987 31.99 75.33 -146.31
CA PHE A 987 32.75 74.22 -145.74
C PHE A 987 33.42 73.46 -146.88
N SER A 988 34.65 73.02 -146.66
CA SER A 988 35.47 72.32 -147.65
C SER A 988 36.33 71.28 -146.95
N GLY A 989 36.53 70.13 -147.59
CA GLY A 989 37.28 69.01 -147.03
C GLY A 989 37.99 68.21 -148.11
N HIS A 990 39.25 67.84 -147.89
CA HIS A 990 39.99 66.96 -148.79
C HIS A 990 40.93 66.03 -148.02
N ARG A 991 41.24 64.87 -148.62
CA ARG A 991 42.22 63.93 -148.05
C ARG A 991 43.63 64.46 -148.26
N ILE A 992 44.43 64.46 -147.21
CA ILE A 992 45.87 64.79 -147.24
C ILE A 992 46.73 63.52 -147.31
N TRP A 993 46.31 62.46 -146.59
CA TRP A 993 47.07 61.21 -146.46
C TRP A 993 46.15 60.00 -146.34
#